data_AF-A0A1T5B2X3-F1
#
_entry.id   AF-A0A1T5B2X3-F1
#
_cell.length_a   1.000
_cell.length_b   1.000
_cell.length_c   1.000
_cell.angle_alpha   90.00
_cell.angle_beta   90.00
_cell.angle_gamma   90.00
#
_symmetry.space_group_name_H-M   'P 1'
#
loop_
_entity.id
_entity.type
_entity.pdbx_description
1 polymer ?
#
loop_
_entity_poly.entity_id
_entity_poly.type
_entity_poly.pdbx_seq_one_letter_code
_entity_poly.pdbx_strand_id
1 'polypeptide(L)'
;MTENEVASPSSILKEAVHDLMNDLTHYNGILLENRSQRELIEVINKKFIEICKHYQSIGQNELELLEREAYEIGEVAYLMHYRLPNFFKDIMFIHRDVLLQLQIAKHKHLEGVVSKKALENHSVSSQNILFEAVEFFIKKFKEEEILTERLSQRKKGIDSKVRHHQNPWNTYTKQFEIILGQLDNINNNDSIVDQSIRVFQELSNNTNEITAMSVTESEAIIKELKLSISNIEKIVGKEDISHIIHALEKIETSIDTPKNYQESFTQSIAFTSNNLSRTNIPVATEGGLLLEKRVDFGKSAKKWLDFNILPEVIALWDYKSDLIAFAKHSILNLKGSLVVAKNQESISGSTIDSQSFKSIEETFDANLKAQRKLSNTISNKLKTEFLATSIYHQEEFLEVSLQSSLTQYTSETNDRFTNWMGRLKGFFGNVNTAYDKVVSVKTSDVLDTATECIAHRMFKEENAQYDMLFLNKSFLGDHFLTDRTNEEIIFDKCLAHWDQGFHKSILIVGDDHSGKSTFINKAVKNRLRKEVVVLAPDSTISFQGRKFKTTKNLNEALQEIKKSRFNSKPIVIIDDLEFWQDKAHSFLDNVRATLKFIESESDDILLIISVSKLMQLHLDHRISFSNSFSTYIDVSISSTTEVFNAVRLRHGASHRKLVDDNDELLSPRQFERLVHRLCKKFDNNLGEVLQAWTYGTNLTTDNKVVYVESTHYLPDFFTNEEAILLKYVLLYFIIDELTIKAFLGKRYDDGYESGLKRLANTKVLVRNEKGYLSLNTVVSHEVRKSLIYRGILK
;
A
#
# COMPACT_ATOMS: atom_id res chain seq x y z
N MET A 1 64.52 47.90 -9.88
CA MET A 1 63.28 47.63 -10.64
C MET A 1 63.56 46.40 -11.47
N THR A 2 63.19 45.24 -10.96
CA THR A 2 63.34 43.94 -11.61
C THR A 2 62.11 43.68 -12.47
N GLU A 3 62.34 43.36 -13.74
CA GLU A 3 61.33 42.90 -14.68
C GLU A 3 60.74 41.58 -14.17
N ASN A 4 59.42 41.56 -13.98
CA ASN A 4 58.69 40.32 -13.71
C ASN A 4 58.74 39.46 -14.97
N GLU A 5 59.42 38.31 -14.92
CA GLU A 5 59.23 37.21 -15.85
C GLU A 5 57.75 36.79 -15.81
N VAL A 6 57.01 37.11 -16.86
CA VAL A 6 55.67 36.56 -17.07
C VAL A 6 55.86 35.11 -17.50
N ALA A 7 55.62 34.17 -16.57
CA ALA A 7 55.64 32.74 -16.83
C ALA A 7 54.77 32.39 -18.05
N SER A 8 55.27 31.56 -18.97
CA SER A 8 54.50 31.13 -20.14
C SER A 8 53.33 30.24 -19.70
N PRO A 9 52.15 30.28 -20.38
CA PRO A 9 50.99 29.46 -20.02
C PRO A 9 51.29 27.96 -19.87
N SER A 10 52.26 27.46 -20.65
CA SER A 10 52.75 26.07 -20.59
C SER A 10 53.59 25.73 -19.35
N SER A 11 54.27 26.70 -18.71
CA SER A 11 55.03 26.43 -17.48
C SER A 11 54.11 26.38 -16.26
N ILE A 12 53.06 27.21 -16.25
CA ILE A 12 52.05 27.28 -15.19
C ILE A 12 51.29 25.95 -15.08
N LEU A 13 50.98 25.29 -16.20
CA LEU A 13 50.25 24.02 -16.18
C LEU A 13 51.13 22.83 -15.81
N LYS A 14 52.42 22.87 -16.17
CA LYS A 14 53.40 21.88 -15.67
C LYS A 14 53.56 21.97 -14.15
N GLU A 15 53.55 23.19 -13.61
CA GLU A 15 53.54 23.41 -12.16
C GLU A 15 52.25 22.87 -11.52
N ALA A 16 51.08 23.12 -12.12
CA ALA A 16 49.81 22.57 -11.62
C ALA A 16 49.74 21.03 -11.61
N VAL A 17 50.34 20.36 -12.60
CA VAL A 17 50.47 18.89 -12.62
C VAL A 17 51.36 18.38 -11.48
N HIS A 18 52.44 19.12 -11.17
CA HIS A 18 53.31 18.80 -10.03
C HIS A 18 52.58 19.00 -8.70
N ASP A 19 51.79 20.07 -8.57
CA ASP A 19 50.97 20.32 -7.38
C ASP A 19 49.92 19.23 -7.16
N LEU A 20 49.25 18.76 -8.22
CA LEU A 20 48.33 17.63 -8.15
C LEU A 20 49.01 16.34 -7.64
N MET A 21 50.26 16.07 -8.07
CA MET A 21 51.04 14.93 -7.56
C MET A 21 51.38 15.08 -6.07
N ASN A 22 51.69 16.31 -5.63
CA ASN A 22 51.92 16.62 -4.22
C ASN A 22 50.64 16.44 -3.40
N ASP A 23 49.49 16.89 -3.90
CA ASP A 23 48.18 16.70 -3.27
C ASP A 23 47.84 15.22 -3.10
N LEU A 24 48.05 14.41 -4.14
CA LEU A 24 47.84 12.95 -4.10
C LEU A 24 48.77 12.27 -3.10
N THR A 25 50.04 12.66 -3.07
CA THR A 25 51.04 12.10 -2.13
C THR A 25 50.69 12.47 -0.69
N HIS A 26 50.28 13.71 -0.46
CA HIS A 26 49.83 14.19 0.83
C HIS A 26 48.56 13.45 1.29
N TYR A 27 47.57 13.31 0.40
CA TYR A 27 46.35 12.54 0.67
C TYR A 27 46.63 11.07 0.97
N ASN A 28 47.59 10.44 0.27
CA ASN A 28 48.02 9.08 0.58
C ASN A 28 48.63 8.99 1.99
N GLY A 29 49.40 10.00 2.40
CA GLY A 29 49.93 10.12 3.76
C GLY A 29 48.82 10.27 4.81
N ILE A 30 47.79 11.05 4.52
CA ILE A 30 46.59 11.20 5.38
C ILE A 30 45.89 9.85 5.58
N LEU A 31 45.88 8.96 4.58
CA LEU A 31 45.28 7.64 4.64
C LEU A 31 46.10 6.62 5.45
N LEU A 32 47.33 6.91 5.88
CA LEU A 32 48.13 6.02 6.74
C LEU A 32 47.83 6.19 8.24
N GLU A 33 47.26 7.31 8.65
CA GLU A 33 46.94 7.58 10.05
C GLU A 33 45.71 6.76 10.48
N ASN A 34 45.70 6.12 11.65
CA ASN A 34 44.50 5.42 12.13
C ASN A 34 43.33 6.41 12.29
N ARG A 35 42.28 6.26 11.47
CA ARG A 35 41.10 7.13 11.48
C ARG A 35 39.86 6.36 11.90
N SER A 36 38.99 7.06 12.63
CA SER A 36 37.62 6.59 12.82
C SER A 36 36.84 6.67 11.51
N GLN A 37 35.77 5.89 11.41
CA GLN A 37 34.88 5.86 10.26
C GLN A 37 34.38 7.26 9.85
N ARG A 38 34.00 8.09 10.84
CA ARG A 38 33.52 9.46 10.59
C ARG A 38 34.62 10.34 10.00
N GLU A 39 35.83 10.27 10.56
CA GLU A 39 36.97 11.01 10.04
C GLU A 39 37.32 10.57 8.62
N LEU A 40 37.24 9.28 8.32
CA LEU A 40 37.49 8.75 6.97
C LEU A 40 36.46 9.26 5.95
N ILE A 41 35.16 9.28 6.32
CA ILE A 41 34.10 9.87 5.49
C ILE A 41 34.37 11.37 5.25
N GLU A 42 34.75 12.12 6.28
CA GLU A 42 35.09 13.54 6.11
C GLU A 42 36.30 13.78 5.22
N VAL A 43 37.33 12.93 5.32
CA VAL A 43 38.52 12.97 4.47
C VAL A 43 38.15 12.74 3.00
N ILE A 44 37.29 11.77 2.69
CA ILE A 44 36.80 11.54 1.33
C ILE A 44 36.03 12.78 0.83
N ASN A 45 35.05 13.24 1.60
CA ASN A 45 34.13 14.30 1.18
C ASN A 45 34.80 15.69 1.05
N LYS A 46 35.90 15.93 1.76
CA LYS A 46 36.63 17.20 1.68
C LYS A 46 37.86 17.06 0.79
N LYS A 47 38.81 16.22 1.18
CA LYS A 47 40.15 16.18 0.57
C LYS A 47 40.18 15.45 -0.77
N PHE A 48 39.50 14.31 -0.88
CA PHE A 48 39.48 13.60 -2.17
C PHE A 48 38.67 14.34 -3.23
N ILE A 49 37.53 14.94 -2.86
CA ILE A 49 36.72 15.77 -3.79
C ILE A 49 37.51 17.01 -4.26
N GLU A 50 38.31 17.64 -3.39
CA GLU A 50 39.24 18.71 -3.78
C GLU A 50 40.23 18.24 -4.86
N ILE A 51 40.83 17.06 -4.69
CA ILE A 51 41.74 16.45 -5.68
C ILE A 51 41.04 16.18 -7.01
N CYS A 52 39.80 15.66 -6.99
CA CYS A 52 39.00 15.46 -8.20
C CYS A 52 38.77 16.76 -8.96
N LYS A 53 38.41 17.84 -8.25
CA LYS A 53 38.23 19.16 -8.85
C LYS A 53 39.53 19.73 -9.38
N HIS A 54 40.64 19.53 -8.68
CA HIS A 54 41.97 19.97 -9.13
C HIS A 54 42.37 19.25 -10.43
N TYR A 55 42.21 17.91 -10.49
CA TYR A 55 42.46 17.12 -11.70
C TYR A 55 41.62 17.58 -12.90
N GLN A 56 40.32 17.81 -12.70
CA GLN A 56 39.42 18.31 -13.75
C GLN A 56 39.80 19.73 -14.21
N SER A 57 40.17 20.62 -13.28
CA SER A 57 40.58 21.99 -13.58
C SER A 57 41.81 22.01 -14.50
N ILE A 58 42.83 21.20 -14.20
CA ILE A 58 44.04 21.10 -15.02
C ILE A 58 43.69 20.65 -16.44
N GLY A 59 42.93 19.55 -16.58
CA GLY A 59 42.56 19.05 -17.90
C GLY A 59 41.65 20.00 -18.69
N GLN A 60 40.76 20.74 -18.02
CA GLN A 60 39.89 21.72 -18.66
C GLN A 60 40.67 22.95 -19.14
N ASN A 61 41.58 23.48 -18.32
CA ASN A 61 42.43 24.61 -18.70
C ASN A 61 43.30 24.26 -19.92
N GLU A 62 43.82 23.03 -19.97
CA GLU A 62 44.57 22.53 -21.14
C GLU A 62 43.71 22.40 -22.40
N LEU A 63 42.45 21.94 -22.27
CA LEU A 63 41.55 21.89 -23.41
C LEU A 63 41.27 23.30 -23.96
N GLU A 64 41.00 24.28 -23.08
CA GLU A 64 40.75 25.66 -23.49
C GLU A 64 41.94 26.31 -24.18
N LEU A 65 43.17 26.00 -23.77
CA LEU A 65 44.38 26.49 -24.41
C LEU A 65 44.57 25.89 -25.80
N LEU A 66 44.34 24.58 -25.96
CA LEU A 66 44.39 23.92 -27.27
C LEU A 66 43.36 24.52 -28.24
N GLU A 67 42.16 24.84 -27.76
CA GLU A 67 41.09 25.44 -28.58
C GLU A 67 41.38 26.90 -28.98
N ARG A 68 42.06 27.67 -28.11
CA ARG A 68 42.39 29.08 -28.37
C ARG A 68 43.60 29.27 -29.28
N GLU A 69 44.62 28.43 -29.14
CA GLU A 69 45.93 28.62 -29.80
C GLU A 69 46.15 27.72 -31.03
N ALA A 70 45.20 26.84 -31.38
CA ALA A 70 45.30 25.88 -32.49
C ALA A 70 46.62 25.07 -32.48
N TYR A 71 47.03 24.64 -31.28
CA TYR A 71 48.34 24.07 -31.01
C TYR A 71 48.37 22.54 -31.20
N GLU A 72 49.55 21.97 -31.49
CA GLU A 72 49.77 20.52 -31.48
C GLU A 72 49.64 19.97 -30.04
N ILE A 73 49.10 18.76 -29.86
CA ILE A 73 48.88 18.19 -28.52
C ILE A 73 50.24 18.02 -27.81
N GLY A 74 50.45 18.81 -26.75
CA GLY A 74 51.66 18.81 -25.92
C GLY A 74 51.70 17.68 -24.88
N GLU A 75 52.78 17.61 -24.09
CA GLU A 75 53.01 16.60 -23.05
C GLU A 75 51.88 16.56 -22.01
N VAL A 76 51.50 17.73 -21.47
CA VAL A 76 50.50 17.82 -20.41
C VAL A 76 49.12 17.40 -20.92
N ALA A 77 48.69 17.94 -22.08
CA ALA A 77 47.44 17.54 -22.71
C ALA A 77 47.40 16.04 -23.04
N TYR A 78 48.49 15.45 -23.54
CA TYR A 78 48.54 14.01 -23.80
C TYR A 78 48.40 13.17 -22.52
N LEU A 79 49.12 13.56 -21.47
CA LEU A 79 49.10 12.88 -20.17
C LEU A 79 47.70 12.96 -19.54
N MET A 80 47.13 14.18 -19.47
CA MET A 80 45.87 14.48 -18.79
C MET A 80 44.63 14.09 -19.58
N HIS A 81 44.65 14.13 -20.92
CA HIS A 81 43.48 13.77 -21.73
C HIS A 81 43.46 12.32 -22.17
N TYR A 82 44.61 11.67 -22.38
CA TYR A 82 44.65 10.34 -23.01
C TYR A 82 45.18 9.21 -22.12
N ARG A 83 46.12 9.48 -21.20
CA ARG A 83 46.82 8.41 -20.44
C ARG A 83 46.26 8.20 -19.05
N LEU A 84 46.14 9.27 -18.27
CA LEU A 84 45.72 9.21 -16.88
C LEU A 84 44.21 9.06 -16.62
N PRO A 85 43.28 9.55 -17.47
CA PRO A 85 41.85 9.58 -17.11
C PRO A 85 41.21 8.24 -16.74
N ASN A 86 41.63 7.14 -17.37
CA ASN A 86 41.10 5.82 -17.00
C ASN A 86 41.53 5.42 -15.59
N PHE A 87 42.81 5.55 -15.25
CA PHE A 87 43.31 5.24 -13.91
C PHE A 87 42.73 6.19 -12.86
N PHE A 88 42.53 7.46 -13.21
CA PHE A 88 41.89 8.43 -12.32
C PHE A 88 40.42 8.08 -12.07
N LYS A 89 39.70 7.63 -13.11
CA LYS A 89 38.34 7.14 -12.98
C LYS A 89 38.25 5.94 -12.03
N ASP A 90 39.21 5.01 -12.12
CA ASP A 90 39.24 3.82 -11.27
C ASP A 90 39.36 4.20 -9.79
N ILE A 91 40.23 5.16 -9.44
CA ILE A 91 40.32 5.62 -8.05
C ILE A 91 39.05 6.35 -7.61
N MET A 92 38.37 7.10 -8.49
CA MET A 92 37.09 7.72 -8.17
C MET A 92 36.00 6.69 -7.87
N PHE A 93 35.94 5.60 -8.64
CA PHE A 93 35.02 4.49 -8.36
C PHE A 93 35.31 3.83 -7.01
N ILE A 94 36.58 3.56 -6.70
CA ILE A 94 36.96 2.94 -5.43
C ILE A 94 36.56 3.85 -4.25
N HIS A 95 36.79 5.16 -4.34
CA HIS A 95 36.39 6.10 -3.28
C HIS A 95 34.88 6.19 -3.11
N ARG A 96 34.11 6.18 -4.20
CA ARG A 96 32.64 6.12 -4.17
C ARG A 96 32.15 4.85 -3.48
N ASP A 97 32.71 3.71 -3.84
CA ASP A 97 32.27 2.41 -3.33
C ASP A 97 32.60 2.27 -1.84
N VAL A 98 33.79 2.72 -1.44
CA VAL A 98 34.18 2.77 -0.03
C VAL A 98 33.29 3.73 0.76
N LEU A 99 32.98 4.92 0.24
CA LEU A 99 32.07 5.86 0.91
C LEU A 99 30.69 5.21 1.16
N LEU A 100 30.14 4.53 0.15
CA LEU A 100 28.87 3.82 0.27
C LEU A 100 28.94 2.73 1.35
N GLN A 101 30.00 1.90 1.35
CA GLN A 101 30.15 0.83 2.35
C GLN A 101 30.32 1.37 3.77
N LEU A 102 31.07 2.47 3.94
CA LEU A 102 31.19 3.15 5.23
C LEU A 102 29.82 3.65 5.71
N GLN A 103 28.99 4.25 4.86
CA GLN A 103 27.64 4.66 5.28
C GLN A 103 26.74 3.47 5.61
N ILE A 104 26.74 2.40 4.81
CA ILE A 104 25.99 1.17 5.10
C ILE A 104 26.39 0.59 6.47
N ALA A 105 27.70 0.55 6.77
CA ALA A 105 28.20 0.05 8.05
C ALA A 105 27.75 0.95 9.22
N LYS A 106 27.75 2.27 9.04
CA LYS A 106 27.21 3.25 10.01
C LYS A 106 25.73 2.97 10.30
N HIS A 107 24.91 2.84 9.26
CA HIS A 107 23.47 2.58 9.40
C HIS A 107 23.20 1.24 10.12
N LYS A 108 23.89 0.17 9.74
CA LYS A 108 23.80 -1.13 10.42
C LYS A 108 24.22 -1.06 11.89
N HIS A 109 25.18 -0.20 12.24
CA HIS A 109 25.58 0.00 13.62
C HIS A 109 24.52 0.77 14.42
N LEU A 110 23.95 1.83 13.85
CA LEU A 110 22.86 2.61 14.47
C LEU A 110 21.62 1.76 14.78
N GLU A 111 21.37 0.75 13.95
CA GLU A 111 20.27 -0.19 14.14
C GLU A 111 20.66 -1.44 14.97
N GLY A 112 21.90 -1.51 15.49
CA GLY A 112 22.35 -2.59 16.37
C GLY A 112 22.66 -3.92 15.68
N VAL A 113 22.67 -3.96 14.35
CA VAL A 113 22.96 -5.17 13.54
C VAL A 113 24.44 -5.54 13.58
N VAL A 114 25.34 -4.56 13.67
CA VAL A 114 26.79 -4.78 13.77
C VAL A 114 27.39 -4.18 15.04
N SER A 115 28.32 -4.94 15.63
CA SER A 115 29.08 -4.52 16.80
C SER A 115 30.06 -3.38 16.48
N LYS A 116 30.38 -2.58 17.49
CA LYS A 116 31.39 -1.50 17.37
C LYS A 116 32.75 -2.01 16.89
N LYS A 117 33.18 -3.20 17.34
CA LYS A 117 34.43 -3.82 16.91
C LYS A 117 34.43 -4.20 15.42
N ALA A 118 33.30 -4.68 14.90
CA ALA A 118 33.17 -5.00 13.48
C ALA A 118 33.22 -3.73 12.62
N LEU A 119 32.63 -2.64 13.11
CA LEU A 119 32.68 -1.32 12.47
C LEU A 119 34.12 -0.76 12.40
N GLU A 120 34.86 -0.84 13.50
CA GLU A 120 36.28 -0.43 13.56
C GLU A 120 37.13 -1.24 12.58
N ASN A 121 36.98 -2.57 12.55
CA ASN A 121 37.69 -3.43 11.60
C ASN A 121 37.34 -3.10 10.14
N HIS A 122 36.07 -2.82 9.85
CA HIS A 122 35.63 -2.44 8.51
C HIS A 122 36.24 -1.10 8.09
N SER A 123 36.28 -0.10 8.98
CA SER A 123 36.91 1.21 8.74
C SER A 123 38.39 1.08 8.39
N VAL A 124 39.14 0.26 9.14
CA VAL A 124 40.57 0.00 8.86
C VAL A 124 40.75 -0.69 7.50
N SER A 125 39.91 -1.68 7.18
CA SER A 125 39.96 -2.36 5.88
C SER A 125 39.66 -1.41 4.71
N SER A 126 38.61 -0.60 4.84
CA SER A 126 38.24 0.44 3.87
C SER A 126 39.37 1.45 3.67
N GLN A 127 40.02 1.88 4.75
CA GLN A 127 41.15 2.79 4.69
C GLN A 127 42.34 2.21 3.92
N ASN A 128 42.69 0.94 4.18
CA ASN A 128 43.76 0.25 3.46
C ASN A 128 43.47 0.13 1.96
N ILE A 129 42.21 -0.16 1.58
CA ILE A 129 41.80 -0.22 0.16
C ILE A 129 42.00 1.14 -0.52
N LEU A 130 41.63 2.24 0.14
CA LEU A 130 41.85 3.58 -0.41
C LEU A 130 43.34 3.89 -0.56
N PHE A 131 44.14 3.54 0.46
CA PHE A 131 45.59 3.73 0.44
C PHE A 131 46.22 2.98 -0.75
N GLU A 132 45.93 1.69 -0.92
CA GLU A 132 46.45 0.88 -2.03
C GLU A 132 46.03 1.45 -3.40
N ALA A 133 44.79 1.93 -3.53
CA ALA A 133 44.28 2.51 -4.76
C ALA A 133 45.00 3.82 -5.13
N VAL A 134 45.22 4.71 -4.15
CA VAL A 134 45.95 5.97 -4.36
C VAL A 134 47.42 5.70 -4.65
N GLU A 135 48.06 4.79 -3.91
CA GLU A 135 49.45 4.40 -4.16
C GLU A 135 49.62 3.82 -5.59
N PHE A 136 48.70 2.97 -6.01
CA PHE A 136 48.69 2.44 -7.38
C PHE A 136 48.58 3.55 -8.43
N PHE A 137 47.68 4.53 -8.22
CA PHE A 137 47.54 5.65 -9.13
C PHE A 137 48.78 6.54 -9.16
N ILE A 138 49.38 6.88 -8.01
CA ILE A 138 50.64 7.65 -7.94
C ILE A 138 51.75 6.93 -8.71
N LYS A 139 51.86 5.61 -8.57
CA LYS A 139 52.83 4.81 -9.33
C LYS A 139 52.57 4.89 -10.83
N LYS A 140 51.31 4.71 -11.26
CA LYS A 140 50.92 4.78 -12.67
C LYS A 140 51.14 6.16 -13.26
N PHE A 141 50.86 7.21 -12.49
CA PHE A 141 51.10 8.58 -12.89
C PHE A 141 52.57 8.81 -13.22
N LYS A 142 53.49 8.43 -12.33
CA LYS A 142 54.94 8.56 -12.57
C LYS A 142 55.41 7.73 -13.77
N GLU A 143 54.90 6.52 -13.94
CA GLU A 143 55.21 5.67 -15.09
C GLU A 143 54.78 6.33 -16.41
N GLU A 144 53.56 6.86 -16.48
CA GLU A 144 53.01 7.51 -17.68
C GLU A 144 53.63 8.87 -17.97
N GLU A 145 54.02 9.63 -16.95
CA GLU A 145 54.77 10.88 -17.06
C GLU A 145 56.12 10.65 -17.76
N ILE A 146 56.93 9.71 -17.25
CA ILE A 146 58.23 9.33 -17.84
C ILE A 146 58.06 8.83 -19.28
N LEU A 147 57.01 8.04 -19.56
CA LEU A 147 56.73 7.56 -20.91
C LEU A 147 56.33 8.69 -21.86
N THR A 148 55.61 9.69 -21.37
CA THR A 148 55.18 10.86 -22.14
C THR A 148 56.35 11.76 -22.47
N GLU A 149 57.23 12.05 -21.52
CA GLU A 149 58.49 12.80 -21.75
C GLU A 149 59.42 12.09 -22.74
N ARG A 150 59.54 10.76 -22.66
CA ARG A 150 60.34 10.00 -23.64
C ARG A 150 59.72 10.00 -25.03
N LEU A 151 58.41 10.15 -25.14
CA LEU A 151 57.69 10.17 -26.40
C LEU A 151 57.79 11.54 -27.08
N SER A 152 57.70 12.63 -26.31
CA SER A 152 57.84 14.00 -26.82
C SER A 152 59.23 14.29 -27.38
N GLN A 153 60.27 13.66 -26.82
CA GLN A 153 61.66 13.77 -27.31
C GLN A 153 61.92 13.03 -28.64
N ARG A 154 60.96 12.25 -29.18
CA ARG A 154 61.13 11.50 -30.44
C ARG A 154 60.73 12.35 -31.66
N LYS A 155 61.41 12.10 -32.79
CA LYS A 155 61.21 12.83 -34.06
C LYS A 155 59.78 12.80 -34.65
N LYS A 156 58.94 11.82 -34.29
CA LYS A 156 57.50 11.75 -34.65
C LYS A 156 56.55 12.17 -33.52
N GLY A 157 57.08 12.35 -32.31
CA GLY A 157 56.40 12.95 -31.16
C GLY A 157 55.08 12.31 -30.72
N ILE A 158 54.39 13.07 -29.86
CA ILE A 158 53.03 12.80 -29.37
C ILE A 158 52.01 12.88 -30.50
N ASP A 159 52.16 13.85 -31.41
CA ASP A 159 51.25 14.08 -32.54
C ASP A 159 50.97 12.80 -33.35
N SER A 160 52.01 12.01 -33.64
CA SER A 160 51.86 10.74 -34.38
C SER A 160 50.98 9.68 -33.70
N LYS A 161 50.75 9.77 -32.38
CA LYS A 161 49.89 8.85 -31.61
C LYS A 161 48.44 9.29 -31.54
N VAL A 162 48.18 10.58 -31.65
CA VAL A 162 46.84 11.17 -31.45
C VAL A 162 46.22 11.75 -32.72
N ARG A 163 46.99 11.89 -33.81
CA ARG A 163 46.56 12.49 -35.09
C ARG A 163 45.25 11.94 -35.67
N HIS A 164 44.93 10.67 -35.42
CA HIS A 164 43.70 10.03 -35.91
C HIS A 164 42.65 9.79 -34.81
N HIS A 165 42.89 10.30 -33.60
CA HIS A 165 42.00 10.14 -32.45
C HIS A 165 41.35 11.48 -32.11
N GLN A 166 40.06 11.45 -31.79
CA GLN A 166 39.41 12.58 -31.16
C GLN A 166 39.91 12.74 -29.72
N ASN A 167 39.98 13.97 -29.22
CA ASN A 167 40.31 14.22 -27.83
C ASN A 167 39.18 13.68 -26.92
N PRO A 168 39.47 12.70 -26.04
CA PRO A 168 38.44 12.05 -25.24
C PRO A 168 38.10 12.85 -23.96
N TRP A 169 38.75 13.98 -23.68
CA TRP A 169 38.59 14.74 -22.44
C TRP A 169 37.14 15.10 -22.10
N ASN A 170 36.36 15.55 -23.09
CA ASN A 170 34.95 15.87 -22.90
C ASN A 170 34.11 14.66 -22.47
N THR A 171 34.49 13.45 -22.90
CA THR A 171 33.84 12.20 -22.46
C THR A 171 34.22 11.88 -21.02
N TYR A 172 35.50 12.02 -20.66
CA TYR A 172 35.96 11.78 -19.29
C TYR A 172 35.40 12.78 -18.29
N THR A 173 35.35 14.06 -18.64
CA THR A 173 34.79 15.12 -17.80
C THR A 173 33.34 14.80 -17.40
N LYS A 174 32.50 14.43 -18.37
CA LYS A 174 31.13 13.98 -18.11
C LYS A 174 31.07 12.75 -17.19
N GLN A 175 31.98 11.79 -17.38
CA GLN A 175 32.06 10.61 -16.52
C GLN A 175 32.46 10.97 -15.08
N PHE A 176 33.43 11.87 -14.90
CA PHE A 176 33.85 12.36 -13.59
C PHE A 176 32.75 13.13 -12.87
N GLU A 177 32.02 14.00 -13.58
CA GLU A 177 30.86 14.72 -13.04
C GLU A 177 29.76 13.77 -12.57
N ILE A 178 29.49 12.69 -13.32
CA ILE A 178 28.54 11.65 -12.90
C ILE A 178 29.00 10.99 -11.60
N ILE A 179 30.29 10.64 -11.47
CA ILE A 179 30.81 9.99 -10.25
C ILE A 179 30.79 10.95 -9.06
N LEU A 180 31.13 12.23 -9.26
CA LEU A 180 31.00 13.26 -8.22
C LEU A 180 29.53 13.45 -7.78
N GLY A 181 28.60 13.49 -8.73
CA GLY A 181 27.17 13.52 -8.42
C GLY A 181 26.70 12.28 -7.66
N GLN A 182 27.30 11.11 -7.91
CA GLN A 182 27.04 9.89 -7.14
C GLN A 182 27.57 9.99 -5.70
N LEU A 183 28.76 10.56 -5.48
CA LEU A 183 29.29 10.82 -4.13
C LEU A 183 28.36 11.76 -3.35
N ASP A 184 27.88 12.83 -3.99
CA ASP A 184 26.91 13.75 -3.39
C ASP A 184 25.57 13.05 -3.09
N ASN A 185 25.09 12.20 -4.00
CA ASN A 185 23.86 11.42 -3.79
C ASN A 185 23.96 10.47 -2.59
N ILE A 186 25.11 9.80 -2.43
CA ILE A 186 25.39 8.94 -1.27
C ILE A 186 25.32 9.77 0.02
N ASN A 187 26.00 10.92 0.09
CA ASN A 187 25.97 11.81 1.25
C ASN A 187 24.57 12.36 1.58
N ASN A 188 23.81 12.79 0.57
CA ASN A 188 22.47 13.33 0.78
C ASN A 188 21.47 12.29 1.32
N ASN A 189 21.69 11.01 1.01
CA ASN A 189 20.83 9.92 1.49
C ASN A 189 21.18 9.43 2.91
N ASP A 190 22.37 9.74 3.44
CA ASP A 190 22.78 9.39 4.81
C ASP A 190 21.77 9.91 5.86
N SER A 191 21.38 11.19 5.78
CA SER A 191 20.41 11.77 6.72
C SER A 191 19.00 11.17 6.58
N ILE A 192 18.62 10.76 5.37
CA ILE A 192 17.31 10.17 5.10
C ILE A 192 17.22 8.79 5.75
N VAL A 193 18.26 7.96 5.59
CA VAL A 193 18.31 6.62 6.20
C VAL A 193 18.44 6.72 7.72
N ASP A 194 19.24 7.66 8.24
CA ASP A 194 19.33 7.93 9.69
C ASP A 194 17.96 8.30 10.29
N GLN A 195 17.18 9.14 9.60
CA GLN A 195 15.82 9.49 10.04
C GLN A 195 14.89 8.28 9.98
N SER A 196 14.97 7.48 8.92
CA SER A 196 14.20 6.24 8.79
C SER A 196 14.48 5.26 9.93
N ILE A 197 15.74 5.04 10.29
CA ILE A 197 16.13 4.17 11.42
C ILE A 197 15.50 4.65 12.73
N ARG A 198 15.53 5.96 13.01
CA ARG A 198 14.92 6.52 14.23
C ARG A 198 13.42 6.29 14.28
N VAL A 199 12.72 6.48 13.16
CA VAL A 199 11.27 6.26 13.08
C VAL A 199 10.94 4.78 13.25
N PHE A 200 11.75 3.87 12.72
CA PHE A 200 11.59 2.42 12.92
C PHE A 200 11.76 2.03 14.40
N GLN A 201 12.75 2.61 15.08
CA GLN A 201 12.96 2.42 16.51
C GLN A 201 11.78 2.98 17.34
N GLU A 202 11.26 4.15 16.97
CA GLU A 202 10.08 4.75 17.61
C GLU A 202 8.84 3.87 17.45
N LEU A 203 8.55 3.40 16.23
CA LEU A 203 7.46 2.45 15.97
C LEU A 203 7.60 1.17 16.79
N SER A 204 8.82 0.64 16.88
CA SER A 204 9.11 -0.57 17.66
C SER A 204 8.90 -0.35 19.16
N ASN A 205 9.36 0.79 19.69
CA ASN A 205 9.19 1.14 21.10
C ASN A 205 7.72 1.37 21.44
N ASN A 206 7.00 2.16 20.65
CA ASN A 206 5.57 2.41 20.83
C ASN A 206 4.76 1.12 20.81
N THR A 207 5.07 0.21 19.88
CA THR A 207 4.39 -1.09 19.80
C THR A 207 4.68 -1.97 21.02
N ASN A 208 5.96 -2.05 21.43
CA ASN A 208 6.34 -2.78 22.65
C ASN A 208 5.65 -2.20 23.89
N GLU A 209 5.63 -0.88 24.05
CA GLU A 209 4.95 -0.21 25.16
C GLU A 209 3.45 -0.54 25.20
N ILE A 210 2.75 -0.47 24.07
CA ILE A 210 1.31 -0.78 23.99
C ILE A 210 1.04 -2.24 24.37
N THR A 211 1.83 -3.18 23.85
CA THR A 211 1.67 -4.60 24.21
C THR A 211 2.00 -4.86 25.68
N ALA A 212 3.05 -4.24 26.23
CA ALA A 212 3.42 -4.37 27.63
C ALA A 212 2.35 -3.77 28.55
N MET A 213 1.83 -2.59 28.22
CA MET A 213 0.71 -1.95 28.93
C MET A 213 -0.50 -2.89 28.99
N SER A 214 -0.86 -3.51 27.87
CA SER A 214 -1.99 -4.47 27.81
C SER A 214 -1.80 -5.62 28.80
N VAL A 215 -0.60 -6.21 28.85
CA VAL A 215 -0.27 -7.29 29.80
C VAL A 215 -0.31 -6.79 31.24
N THR A 216 0.28 -5.62 31.53
CA THR A 216 0.30 -5.06 32.90
C THR A 216 -1.09 -4.72 33.43
N GLU A 217 -2.00 -4.26 32.57
CA GLU A 217 -3.40 -4.03 32.95
C GLU A 217 -4.11 -5.35 33.30
N SER A 218 -3.90 -6.41 32.52
CA SER A 218 -4.41 -7.75 32.84
C SER A 218 -3.82 -8.31 34.14
N GLU A 219 -2.53 -8.08 34.40
CA GLU A 219 -1.88 -8.48 35.67
C GLU A 219 -2.47 -7.75 36.88
N ALA A 220 -2.76 -6.46 36.75
CA ALA A 220 -3.37 -5.66 37.81
C ALA A 220 -4.77 -6.20 38.18
N ILE A 221 -5.61 -6.48 37.18
CA ILE A 221 -6.95 -7.06 37.38
C ILE A 221 -6.87 -8.40 38.10
N ILE A 222 -5.99 -9.30 37.65
CA ILE A 222 -5.81 -10.62 38.28
C ILE A 222 -5.31 -10.49 39.71
N LYS A 223 -4.38 -9.56 39.98
CA LYS A 223 -3.86 -9.32 41.32
C LYS A 223 -4.95 -8.85 42.28
N GLU A 224 -5.81 -7.92 41.86
CA GLU A 224 -6.93 -7.43 42.67
C GLU A 224 -7.98 -8.51 42.92
N LEU A 225 -8.25 -9.37 41.93
CA LEU A 225 -9.16 -10.51 42.07
C LEU A 225 -8.60 -11.59 42.99
N LYS A 226 -7.33 -11.97 42.85
CA LYS A 226 -6.65 -12.92 43.76
C LYS A 226 -6.66 -12.40 45.20
N LEU A 227 -6.43 -11.10 45.40
CA LEU A 227 -6.53 -10.49 46.73
C LEU A 227 -7.95 -10.58 47.29
N SER A 228 -8.97 -10.32 46.47
CA SER A 228 -10.38 -10.45 46.87
C SER A 228 -10.75 -11.89 47.21
N ILE A 229 -10.29 -12.87 46.43
CA ILE A 229 -10.45 -14.32 46.70
C ILE A 229 -9.78 -14.71 48.02
N SER A 230 -8.55 -14.25 48.27
CA SER A 230 -7.83 -14.54 49.53
C SER A 230 -8.50 -13.94 50.78
N ASN A 231 -9.27 -12.86 50.61
CA ASN A 231 -10.06 -12.26 51.68
C ASN A 231 -11.36 -13.06 51.94
N ILE A 232 -11.91 -13.74 50.92
CA ILE A 232 -13.07 -14.64 51.05
C ILE A 232 -12.73 -15.85 51.92
N GLU A 233 -11.52 -16.39 51.81
CA GLU A 233 -11.04 -17.50 52.64
C GLU A 233 -10.89 -17.14 54.13
N LYS A 234 -10.92 -15.84 54.47
CA LYS A 234 -10.68 -15.30 55.83
C LYS A 234 -11.92 -14.66 56.46
N ILE A 235 -13.12 -14.88 55.92
CA ILE A 235 -14.36 -14.28 56.42
C ILE A 235 -14.66 -14.79 57.84
N VAL A 236 -14.85 -13.86 58.79
CA VAL A 236 -15.21 -14.17 60.20
C VAL A 236 -16.59 -13.60 60.56
N GLY A 237 -17.09 -12.58 59.85
CA GLY A 237 -18.40 -11.97 60.10
C GLY A 237 -19.15 -11.43 58.86
N LYS A 238 -20.42 -11.01 59.06
CA LYS A 238 -21.30 -10.48 57.98
C LYS A 238 -20.84 -9.12 57.43
N GLU A 239 -20.05 -8.36 58.18
CA GLU A 239 -19.46 -7.09 57.74
C GLU A 239 -18.35 -7.30 56.69
N ASP A 240 -17.52 -8.34 56.86
CA ASP A 240 -16.46 -8.72 55.90
C ASP A 240 -17.03 -9.03 54.51
N ILE A 241 -18.19 -9.70 54.47
CA ILE A 241 -18.91 -10.03 53.23
C ILE A 241 -19.31 -8.76 52.46
N SER A 242 -19.74 -7.73 53.17
CA SER A 242 -20.18 -6.47 52.54
C SER A 242 -18.99 -5.66 52.01
N HIS A 243 -17.85 -5.69 52.69
CA HIS A 243 -16.61 -5.09 52.21
C HIS A 243 -16.04 -5.79 50.97
N ILE A 244 -16.11 -7.13 50.92
CA ILE A 244 -15.65 -7.91 49.76
C ILE A 244 -16.55 -7.68 48.54
N ILE A 245 -17.87 -7.63 48.72
CA ILE A 245 -18.82 -7.31 47.63
C ILE A 245 -18.51 -5.92 47.04
N HIS A 246 -18.27 -4.92 47.90
CA HIS A 246 -17.89 -3.59 47.42
C HIS A 246 -16.53 -3.58 46.68
N ALA A 247 -15.55 -4.35 47.15
CA ALA A 247 -14.26 -4.48 46.46
C ALA A 247 -14.42 -5.12 45.07
N LEU A 248 -15.26 -6.15 44.95
CA LEU A 248 -15.59 -6.79 43.67
C LEU A 248 -16.36 -5.85 42.72
N GLU A 249 -17.28 -5.03 43.23
CA GLU A 249 -17.97 -4.00 42.45
C GLU A 249 -17.02 -2.93 41.92
N LYS A 250 -16.01 -2.55 42.71
CA LYS A 250 -14.98 -1.61 42.27
C LYS A 250 -14.17 -2.17 41.10
N ILE A 251 -13.82 -3.46 41.14
CA ILE A 251 -13.15 -4.17 40.04
C ILE A 251 -14.07 -4.26 38.81
N GLU A 252 -15.35 -4.54 39.01
CA GLU A 252 -16.36 -4.58 37.94
C GLU A 252 -16.46 -3.23 37.21
N THR A 253 -16.51 -2.11 37.96
CA THR A 253 -16.54 -0.75 37.37
C THR A 253 -15.24 -0.34 36.66
N SER A 254 -14.08 -0.85 37.07
CA SER A 254 -12.80 -0.54 36.41
C SER A 254 -12.64 -1.30 35.08
N ILE A 255 -13.22 -2.49 34.98
CA ILE A 255 -13.20 -3.34 33.79
C ILE A 255 -14.20 -2.86 32.72
N ASP A 256 -15.26 -2.15 33.08
CA ASP A 256 -16.34 -1.71 32.18
C ASP A 256 -16.03 -0.47 31.32
N THR A 257 -14.81 0.07 31.37
CA THR A 257 -14.45 1.21 30.50
C THR A 257 -14.13 0.74 29.08
N PRO A 258 -14.95 1.08 28.06
CA PRO A 258 -14.63 0.76 26.68
C PRO A 258 -13.42 1.60 26.26
N LYS A 259 -12.31 0.94 25.93
CA LYS A 259 -11.14 1.60 25.34
C LYS A 259 -10.96 1.09 23.91
N ASN A 260 -10.97 2.02 22.95
CA ASN A 260 -10.78 1.74 21.53
C ASN A 260 -9.27 1.53 21.23
N TYR A 261 -8.69 0.45 21.78
CA TYR A 261 -7.25 0.17 21.72
C TYR A 261 -6.73 0.04 20.26
N GLN A 262 -7.54 -0.50 19.37
CA GLN A 262 -7.19 -0.70 17.96
C GLN A 262 -7.10 0.61 17.17
N GLU A 263 -8.08 1.49 17.34
CA GLU A 263 -8.08 2.79 16.66
C GLU A 263 -6.89 3.64 17.11
N SER A 264 -6.60 3.64 18.42
CA SER A 264 -5.42 4.32 18.98
C SER A 264 -4.10 3.75 18.46
N PHE A 265 -3.99 2.42 18.31
CA PHE A 265 -2.80 1.76 17.79
C PHE A 265 -2.56 2.08 16.32
N THR A 266 -3.59 1.96 15.48
CA THR A 266 -3.50 2.26 14.05
C THR A 266 -3.27 3.75 13.78
N GLN A 267 -3.88 4.65 14.56
CA GLN A 267 -3.62 6.08 14.49
C GLN A 267 -2.18 6.42 14.88
N SER A 268 -1.63 5.79 15.92
CA SER A 268 -0.23 5.97 16.34
C SER A 268 0.76 5.53 15.25
N ILE A 269 0.53 4.38 14.62
CA ILE A 269 1.34 3.92 13.48
C ILE A 269 1.21 4.87 12.28
N ALA A 270 -0.02 5.28 11.95
CA ALA A 270 -0.27 6.20 10.83
C ALA A 270 0.42 7.56 11.03
N PHE A 271 0.33 8.13 12.24
CA PHE A 271 0.97 9.40 12.58
C PHE A 271 2.50 9.32 12.47
N THR A 272 3.10 8.26 13.04
CA THR A 272 4.55 8.07 13.08
C THR A 272 5.13 7.74 11.69
N SER A 273 4.40 6.96 10.87
CA SER A 273 4.82 6.57 9.52
C SER A 273 4.71 7.68 8.46
N ASN A 274 3.82 8.67 8.65
CA ASN A 274 3.65 9.79 7.72
C ASN A 274 4.88 10.73 7.65
N ASN A 275 5.81 10.61 8.60
CA ASN A 275 7.06 11.38 8.63
C ASN A 275 8.14 10.85 7.66
N LEU A 276 7.85 9.76 6.94
CA LEU A 276 8.79 9.12 6.02
C LEU A 276 8.46 9.46 4.56
N SER A 277 9.47 9.96 3.82
CA SER A 277 9.34 10.33 2.41
C SER A 277 9.73 9.20 1.47
N ARG A 278 9.14 9.21 0.27
CA ARG A 278 9.54 8.34 -0.85
C ARG A 278 10.84 8.84 -1.48
N THR A 279 11.87 8.00 -1.53
CA THR A 279 13.21 8.38 -2.01
C THR A 279 13.89 7.24 -2.78
N ASN A 280 14.98 7.55 -3.47
CA ASN A 280 15.86 6.56 -4.10
C ASN A 280 17.13 6.46 -3.26
N ILE A 281 17.40 5.27 -2.71
CA ILE A 281 18.53 5.04 -1.82
C ILE A 281 19.63 4.28 -2.57
N PRO A 282 20.88 4.76 -2.59
CA PRO A 282 22.03 3.98 -3.05
C PRO A 282 22.24 2.76 -2.14
N VAL A 283 22.31 1.56 -2.71
CA VAL A 283 22.37 0.30 -1.93
C VAL A 283 23.59 -0.56 -2.22
N ALA A 284 24.13 -0.51 -3.43
CA ALA A 284 25.23 -1.37 -3.86
C ALA A 284 25.91 -0.78 -5.11
N THR A 285 27.00 -1.40 -5.55
CA THR A 285 27.64 -1.11 -6.83
C THR A 285 27.81 -2.38 -7.64
N GLU A 286 27.63 -2.30 -8.96
CA GLU A 286 27.78 -3.43 -9.89
C GLU A 286 28.33 -2.94 -11.23
N GLY A 287 29.43 -3.53 -11.71
CA GLY A 287 30.01 -3.20 -13.01
C GLY A 287 30.38 -1.71 -13.20
N GLY A 288 30.70 -0.99 -12.11
CA GLY A 288 30.99 0.44 -12.13
C GLY A 288 29.76 1.35 -12.00
N LEU A 289 28.55 0.80 -11.95
CA LEU A 289 27.30 1.53 -11.72
C LEU A 289 26.94 1.58 -10.24
N LEU A 290 26.34 2.69 -9.81
CA LEU A 290 25.71 2.82 -8.49
C LEU A 290 24.28 2.29 -8.59
N LEU A 291 23.95 1.25 -7.81
CA LEU A 291 22.61 0.69 -7.75
C LEU A 291 21.76 1.45 -6.74
N GLU A 292 20.59 1.91 -7.18
CA GLU A 292 19.62 2.62 -6.34
C GLU A 292 18.33 1.81 -6.20
N LYS A 293 17.79 1.72 -4.99
CA LYS A 293 16.45 1.19 -4.74
C LYS A 293 15.48 2.33 -4.50
N ARG A 294 14.35 2.31 -5.22
CA ARG A 294 13.22 3.20 -4.98
C ARG A 294 12.38 2.63 -3.85
N VAL A 295 12.29 3.34 -2.73
CA VAL A 295 11.57 2.87 -1.55
C VAL A 295 10.61 3.95 -1.03
N ASP A 296 9.52 3.47 -0.43
CA ASP A 296 8.63 4.28 0.39
C ASP A 296 8.67 3.68 1.80
N PHE A 297 9.56 4.21 2.64
CA PHE A 297 9.80 3.66 3.99
C PHE A 297 8.51 3.65 4.81
N GLY A 298 7.69 4.70 4.72
CA GLY A 298 6.43 4.80 5.46
C GLY A 298 5.42 3.73 5.02
N LYS A 299 5.23 3.59 3.71
CA LYS A 299 4.31 2.58 3.16
C LYS A 299 4.77 1.15 3.45
N SER A 300 6.06 0.85 3.28
CA SER A 300 6.61 -0.49 3.52
C SER A 300 6.61 -0.84 5.02
N ALA A 301 6.96 0.11 5.89
CA ALA A 301 6.91 -0.09 7.34
C ALA A 301 5.48 -0.39 7.82
N LYS A 302 4.52 0.43 7.37
CA LYS A 302 3.10 0.24 7.68
C LYS A 302 2.60 -1.11 7.17
N LYS A 303 2.89 -1.45 5.91
CA LYS A 303 2.56 -2.77 5.33
C LYS A 303 3.12 -3.90 6.21
N TRP A 304 4.38 -3.84 6.58
CA TRP A 304 4.99 -4.91 7.36
C TRP A 304 4.37 -5.06 8.75
N LEU A 305 4.13 -3.95 9.45
CA LEU A 305 3.47 -3.95 10.78
C LEU A 305 2.03 -4.48 10.69
N ASP A 306 1.28 -4.05 9.68
CA ASP A 306 -0.12 -4.47 9.47
C ASP A 306 -0.22 -5.98 9.19
N PHE A 307 0.76 -6.57 8.48
CA PHE A 307 0.74 -8.01 8.15
C PHE A 307 1.35 -8.90 9.23
N ASN A 308 2.45 -8.48 9.88
CA ASN A 308 3.21 -9.36 10.77
C ASN A 308 2.95 -9.12 12.26
N ILE A 309 2.52 -7.92 12.65
CA ILE A 309 2.41 -7.52 14.05
C ILE A 309 0.96 -7.30 14.46
N LEU A 310 0.16 -6.60 13.65
CA LEU A 310 -1.24 -6.30 13.98
C LEU A 310 -2.07 -7.56 14.31
N PRO A 311 -1.94 -8.71 13.60
CA PRO A 311 -2.67 -9.92 13.98
C PRO A 311 -2.30 -10.44 15.38
N GLU A 312 -1.02 -10.34 15.75
CA GLU A 312 -0.56 -10.75 17.08
C GLU A 312 -1.02 -9.76 18.17
N VAL A 313 -1.09 -8.47 17.85
CA VAL A 313 -1.64 -7.45 18.76
C VAL A 313 -3.15 -7.64 18.95
N ILE A 314 -3.89 -8.00 17.90
CA ILE A 314 -5.32 -8.32 17.99
C ILE A 314 -5.52 -9.55 18.87
N ALA A 315 -4.76 -10.63 18.63
CA ALA A 315 -4.84 -11.83 19.47
C ALA A 315 -4.51 -11.52 20.95
N LEU A 316 -3.60 -10.58 21.24
CA LEU A 316 -3.32 -10.11 22.59
C LEU A 316 -4.54 -9.42 23.23
N TRP A 317 -5.28 -8.61 22.47
CA TRP A 317 -6.51 -7.98 22.93
C TRP A 317 -7.67 -8.98 23.08
N ASP A 318 -7.76 -10.00 22.22
CA ASP A 318 -8.73 -11.08 22.36
C ASP A 318 -8.50 -11.83 23.68
N TYR A 319 -7.25 -12.21 23.98
CA TYR A 319 -6.91 -12.83 25.28
C TYR A 319 -7.27 -11.95 26.47
N LYS A 320 -7.13 -10.63 26.33
CA LYS A 320 -7.53 -9.67 27.36
C LYS A 320 -9.05 -9.58 27.49
N SER A 321 -9.79 -9.58 26.38
CA SER A 321 -11.25 -9.61 26.37
C SER A 321 -11.79 -10.87 27.04
N ASP A 322 -11.20 -12.03 26.72
CA ASP A 322 -11.53 -13.31 27.34
C ASP A 322 -11.27 -13.30 28.84
N LEU A 323 -10.13 -12.72 29.26
CA LEU A 323 -9.79 -12.54 30.67
C LEU A 323 -10.81 -11.65 31.36
N ILE A 324 -11.23 -10.56 30.73
CA ILE A 324 -12.25 -9.64 31.24
C ILE A 324 -13.60 -10.34 31.37
N ALA A 325 -14.04 -11.08 30.36
CA ALA A 325 -15.30 -11.82 30.39
C ALA A 325 -15.27 -12.89 31.49
N PHE A 326 -14.18 -13.66 31.58
CA PHE A 326 -13.98 -14.65 32.63
C PHE A 326 -13.92 -14.01 34.03
N ALA A 327 -13.26 -12.85 34.17
CA ALA A 327 -13.22 -12.08 35.39
C ALA A 327 -14.61 -11.61 35.81
N LYS A 328 -15.43 -11.08 34.89
CA LYS A 328 -16.83 -10.69 35.16
C LYS A 328 -17.68 -11.87 35.62
N HIS A 329 -17.61 -13.00 34.92
CA HIS A 329 -18.32 -14.21 35.32
C HIS A 329 -17.86 -14.71 36.69
N SER A 330 -16.56 -14.67 36.96
CA SER A 330 -16.00 -15.01 38.26
C SER A 330 -16.52 -14.07 39.35
N ILE A 331 -16.49 -12.75 39.13
CA ILE A 331 -17.04 -11.74 40.06
C ILE A 331 -18.52 -11.99 40.34
N LEU A 332 -19.34 -12.24 39.32
CA LEU A 332 -20.78 -12.53 39.47
C LEU A 332 -21.01 -13.79 40.30
N ASN A 333 -20.28 -14.87 40.03
CA ASN A 333 -20.37 -16.11 40.79
C ASN A 333 -19.92 -15.92 42.25
N LEU A 334 -18.84 -15.16 42.47
CA LEU A 334 -18.35 -14.80 43.81
C LEU A 334 -19.38 -13.98 44.59
N LYS A 335 -19.94 -12.92 43.97
CA LYS A 335 -20.99 -12.09 44.56
C LYS A 335 -22.23 -12.93 44.89
N GLY A 336 -22.67 -13.79 43.98
CA GLY A 336 -23.80 -14.70 44.19
C GLY A 336 -23.60 -15.60 45.41
N SER A 337 -22.44 -16.27 45.49
CA SER A 337 -22.09 -17.12 46.63
C SER A 337 -21.99 -16.35 47.95
N LEU A 338 -21.42 -15.14 47.93
CA LEU A 338 -21.31 -14.28 49.11
C LEU A 338 -22.67 -13.75 49.61
N VAL A 339 -23.60 -13.43 48.69
CA VAL A 339 -24.98 -13.02 49.03
C VAL A 339 -25.75 -14.17 49.67
N VAL A 340 -25.59 -15.41 49.15
CA VAL A 340 -26.19 -16.60 49.74
C VAL A 340 -25.64 -16.86 51.15
N ALA A 341 -24.31 -16.76 51.33
CA ALA A 341 -23.67 -16.92 52.64
C ALA A 341 -24.09 -15.85 53.66
N LYS A 342 -24.33 -14.60 53.22
CA LYS A 342 -24.83 -13.51 54.08
C LYS A 342 -26.22 -13.79 54.68
N ASN A 343 -27.04 -14.54 53.95
CA ASN A 343 -28.45 -14.84 54.29
C ASN A 343 -28.63 -16.09 55.17
N GLN A 344 -27.56 -16.84 55.47
CA GLN A 344 -27.61 -18.00 56.38
C GLN A 344 -27.32 -17.61 57.84
N GLU A 345 -27.85 -18.37 58.81
CA GLU A 345 -27.73 -18.11 60.27
C GLU A 345 -26.37 -18.52 60.87
N SER A 346 -25.60 -19.39 60.21
CA SER A 346 -24.24 -19.78 60.61
C SER A 346 -23.27 -19.69 59.43
N ILE A 347 -22.26 -18.83 59.54
CA ILE A 347 -21.18 -18.70 58.55
C ILE A 347 -20.12 -19.75 58.89
N SER A 348 -20.25 -20.96 58.37
CA SER A 348 -19.11 -21.88 58.30
C SER A 348 -18.35 -21.58 57.02
N GLY A 349 -17.12 -21.07 57.15
CA GLY A 349 -16.20 -20.73 56.04
C GLY A 349 -15.78 -21.92 55.15
N SER A 350 -16.46 -23.07 55.25
CA SER A 350 -16.18 -24.30 54.51
C SER A 350 -17.19 -24.63 53.41
N THR A 351 -18.15 -23.74 53.12
CA THR A 351 -19.20 -23.96 52.09
C THR A 351 -18.92 -23.27 50.76
N ILE A 352 -17.84 -22.48 50.64
CA ILE A 352 -17.41 -21.88 49.38
C ILE A 352 -16.28 -22.75 48.82
N ASP A 353 -16.56 -23.48 47.74
CA ASP A 353 -15.69 -24.52 47.18
C ASP A 353 -14.28 -24.00 46.85
N SER A 354 -13.29 -24.34 47.69
CA SER A 354 -11.87 -24.03 47.46
C SER A 354 -11.33 -24.54 46.11
N GLN A 355 -11.94 -25.59 45.54
CA GLN A 355 -11.65 -26.08 44.19
C GLN A 355 -12.03 -25.09 43.08
N SER A 356 -13.09 -24.30 43.27
CA SER A 356 -13.54 -23.30 42.29
C SER A 356 -12.59 -22.09 42.23
N PHE A 357 -11.94 -21.74 43.34
CA PHE A 357 -10.93 -20.68 43.37
C PHE A 357 -9.64 -21.10 42.70
N LYS A 358 -9.20 -22.34 42.95
CA LYS A 358 -7.99 -22.87 42.35
C LYS A 358 -8.08 -22.95 40.82
N SER A 359 -9.24 -23.32 40.27
CA SER A 359 -9.46 -23.34 38.83
C SER A 359 -9.53 -21.94 38.22
N ILE A 360 -10.07 -20.95 38.94
CA ILE A 360 -10.04 -19.53 38.54
C ILE A 360 -8.60 -19.01 38.47
N GLU A 361 -7.79 -19.29 39.49
CA GLU A 361 -6.37 -18.89 39.52
C GLU A 361 -5.56 -19.55 38.39
N GLU A 362 -5.73 -20.86 38.18
CA GLU A 362 -5.07 -21.60 37.11
C GLU A 362 -5.42 -21.04 35.72
N THR A 363 -6.68 -20.66 35.51
CA THR A 363 -7.17 -20.07 34.24
C THR A 363 -6.58 -18.67 34.02
N PHE A 364 -6.51 -17.84 35.06
CA PHE A 364 -5.87 -16.53 35.01
C PHE A 364 -4.37 -16.61 34.71
N ASP A 365 -3.65 -17.51 35.37
CA ASP A 365 -2.21 -17.69 35.17
C ASP A 365 -1.89 -18.27 33.78
N ALA A 366 -2.75 -19.16 33.25
CA ALA A 366 -2.63 -19.68 31.88
C ALA A 366 -2.82 -18.56 30.83
N ASN A 367 -3.83 -17.70 31.01
CA ASN A 367 -4.09 -16.57 30.12
C ASN A 367 -2.92 -15.56 30.13
N LEU A 368 -2.43 -15.16 31.31
CA LEU A 368 -1.25 -14.27 31.42
C LEU A 368 0.00 -14.86 30.78
N LYS A 369 0.22 -16.17 30.94
CA LYS A 369 1.35 -16.85 30.30
C LYS A 369 1.25 -16.80 28.77
N ALA A 370 0.06 -16.94 28.22
CA ALA A 370 -0.18 -16.80 26.78
C ALA A 370 0.07 -15.36 26.30
N GLN A 371 -0.45 -14.36 27.01
CA GLN A 371 -0.24 -12.94 26.69
C GLN A 371 1.25 -12.54 26.75
N ARG A 372 1.98 -12.94 27.80
CA ARG A 372 3.44 -12.68 27.93
C ARG A 372 4.23 -13.35 26.81
N LYS A 373 3.87 -14.59 26.45
CA LYS A 373 4.52 -15.29 25.33
C LYS A 373 4.32 -14.52 24.03
N LEU A 374 3.11 -14.05 23.76
CA LEU A 374 2.77 -13.29 22.55
C LEU A 374 3.48 -11.93 22.51
N SER A 375 3.48 -11.18 23.61
CA SER A 375 4.24 -9.91 23.71
C SER A 375 5.75 -10.11 23.47
N ASN A 376 6.34 -11.19 23.99
CA ASN A 376 7.74 -11.53 23.71
C ASN A 376 7.99 -11.89 22.24
N THR A 377 7.07 -12.60 21.59
CA THR A 377 7.15 -12.90 20.15
C THR A 377 7.12 -11.63 19.32
N ILE A 378 6.18 -10.72 19.59
CA ILE A 378 6.08 -9.41 18.94
C ILE A 378 7.38 -8.63 19.10
N SER A 379 7.90 -8.55 20.33
CA SER A 379 9.14 -7.83 20.62
C SER A 379 10.35 -8.41 19.88
N ASN A 380 10.42 -9.73 19.77
CA ASN A 380 11.50 -10.40 19.04
C ASN A 380 11.41 -10.13 17.54
N LYS A 381 10.22 -10.25 16.93
CA LYS A 381 9.99 -9.96 15.50
C LYS A 381 10.37 -8.53 15.14
N LEU A 382 9.98 -7.55 15.97
CA LEU A 382 10.35 -6.15 15.76
C LEU A 382 11.87 -5.94 15.81
N LYS A 383 12.59 -6.67 16.66
CA LYS A 383 14.06 -6.54 16.77
C LYS A 383 14.82 -7.22 15.65
N THR A 384 14.32 -8.33 15.11
CA THR A 384 15.09 -9.16 14.16
C THR A 384 14.68 -8.94 12.72
N GLU A 385 13.41 -8.63 12.45
CA GLU A 385 12.84 -8.60 11.10
C GLU A 385 12.41 -7.18 10.66
N PHE A 386 12.11 -6.28 11.60
CA PHE A 386 11.66 -4.92 11.29
C PHE A 386 12.82 -3.90 11.31
N LEU A 387 13.67 -3.98 10.29
CA LEU A 387 14.90 -3.19 10.20
C LEU A 387 14.89 -2.30 8.95
N ALA A 388 15.14 -1.00 9.10
CA ALA A 388 15.33 -0.06 7.99
C ALA A 388 16.57 -0.41 7.14
N THR A 389 17.62 -0.97 7.77
CA THR A 389 18.84 -1.41 7.07
C THR A 389 18.63 -2.64 6.19
N SER A 390 17.45 -3.29 6.28
CA SER A 390 17.09 -4.39 5.38
C SER A 390 17.03 -3.96 3.90
N ILE A 391 16.97 -2.65 3.62
CA ILE A 391 17.02 -2.11 2.25
C ILE A 391 18.30 -2.50 1.50
N TYR A 392 19.38 -2.74 2.23
CA TYR A 392 20.68 -3.16 1.70
C TYR A 392 20.77 -4.65 1.35
N HIS A 393 19.77 -5.46 1.68
CA HIS A 393 19.72 -6.86 1.23
C HIS A 393 19.42 -6.95 -0.26
N GLN A 394 19.70 -8.09 -0.88
CA GLN A 394 19.35 -8.31 -2.30
C GLN A 394 17.83 -8.47 -2.50
N GLU A 395 17.13 -8.96 -1.48
CA GLU A 395 15.67 -9.14 -1.46
C GLU A 395 14.90 -7.80 -1.47
N GLU A 396 13.60 -7.85 -1.76
CA GLU A 396 12.75 -6.66 -1.67
C GLU A 396 12.65 -6.17 -0.22
N PHE A 397 12.69 -4.85 -0.04
CA PHE A 397 12.66 -4.23 1.28
C PHE A 397 11.34 -4.53 1.99
N LEU A 398 11.43 -5.21 3.14
CA LEU A 398 10.28 -5.67 3.94
C LEU A 398 9.24 -6.41 3.08
N GLU A 399 9.72 -7.33 2.24
CA GLU A 399 8.82 -8.17 1.44
C GLU A 399 7.94 -9.03 2.35
N VAL A 400 6.63 -8.91 2.16
CA VAL A 400 5.67 -9.79 2.83
C VAL A 400 5.31 -10.87 1.81
N SER A 401 5.89 -12.06 1.96
CA SER A 401 5.61 -13.16 1.03
C SER A 401 4.18 -13.67 1.25
N LEU A 402 3.37 -13.63 0.18
CA LEU A 402 2.00 -14.16 0.16
C LEU A 402 1.94 -15.66 0.54
N GLN A 403 3.08 -16.36 0.47
CA GLN A 403 3.23 -17.78 0.81
C GLN A 403 3.14 -18.05 2.33
N SER A 404 3.56 -17.13 3.19
CA SER A 404 3.45 -17.27 4.65
C SER A 404 2.00 -17.31 5.14
N SER A 405 1.10 -16.59 4.44
CA SER A 405 -0.34 -16.61 4.65
C SER A 405 -1.00 -17.90 4.13
N LEU A 406 -0.39 -18.57 3.15
CA LEU A 406 -0.85 -19.83 2.54
C LEU A 406 -0.48 -21.06 3.38
N THR A 407 0.71 -21.09 4.00
CA THR A 407 1.19 -22.26 4.75
C THR A 407 0.44 -22.50 6.05
N GLN A 408 -0.06 -21.45 6.73
CA GLN A 408 -0.90 -21.60 7.93
C GLN A 408 -2.23 -22.32 7.67
N TYR A 409 -2.79 -22.24 6.45
CA TYR A 409 -4.03 -22.93 6.10
C TYR A 409 -3.82 -24.42 5.78
N THR A 410 -2.62 -24.80 5.33
CA THR A 410 -2.31 -26.17 4.90
C THR A 410 -1.71 -27.06 5.98
N SER A 411 -1.13 -26.51 7.05
CA SER A 411 -0.40 -27.30 8.05
C SER A 411 -1.24 -27.83 9.22
N GLU A 412 -2.48 -27.37 9.42
CA GLU A 412 -3.35 -27.85 10.53
C GLU A 412 -4.32 -29.00 10.15
N THR A 413 -4.37 -29.45 8.90
CA THR A 413 -5.40 -30.40 8.44
C THR A 413 -4.99 -31.88 8.43
N ASN A 414 -3.79 -32.23 8.90
CA ASN A 414 -3.26 -33.59 8.72
C ASN A 414 -3.47 -34.57 9.89
N ASP A 415 -4.29 -34.22 10.88
CA ASP A 415 -4.54 -35.14 12.00
C ASP A 415 -6.03 -35.15 12.35
N ARG A 416 -6.78 -36.10 11.74
CA ARG A 416 -8.10 -36.67 12.18
C ARG A 416 -8.91 -37.26 11.01
N PHE A 417 -8.40 -38.29 10.35
CA PHE A 417 -9.09 -38.98 9.24
C PHE A 417 -9.61 -40.40 9.57
N THR A 418 -9.95 -40.72 10.82
CA THR A 418 -10.34 -42.10 11.19
C THR A 418 -11.76 -42.34 11.72
N ASN A 419 -12.62 -41.32 11.87
CA ASN A 419 -13.98 -41.52 12.44
C ASN A 419 -15.16 -41.15 11.52
N TRP A 420 -14.97 -41.25 10.20
CA TRP A 420 -15.98 -40.88 9.20
C TRP A 420 -17.10 -41.93 9.02
N MET A 421 -16.89 -43.20 9.37
CA MET A 421 -17.80 -44.27 8.92
C MET A 421 -19.07 -44.50 9.79
N GLY A 422 -19.26 -43.75 10.88
CA GLY A 422 -20.39 -43.95 11.81
C GLY A 422 -21.59 -43.00 11.66
N ARG A 423 -21.45 -41.87 10.94
CA ARG A 423 -22.44 -40.76 10.97
C ARG A 423 -23.31 -40.61 9.72
N LEU A 424 -23.20 -41.51 8.75
CA LEU A 424 -23.90 -41.39 7.46
C LEU A 424 -25.35 -41.94 7.40
N LYS A 425 -25.97 -42.26 8.53
CA LYS A 425 -27.34 -42.85 8.55
C LYS A 425 -28.49 -41.91 8.95
N GLY A 426 -28.24 -40.61 9.14
CA GLY A 426 -29.27 -39.65 9.58
C GLY A 426 -29.69 -38.57 8.57
N PHE A 427 -29.11 -38.51 7.36
CA PHE A 427 -29.14 -37.28 6.54
C PHE A 427 -30.18 -37.25 5.39
N PHE A 428 -31.17 -38.14 5.37
CA PHE A 428 -32.21 -38.13 4.32
C PHE A 428 -33.64 -38.08 4.89
N GLY A 429 -33.96 -36.98 5.56
CA GLY A 429 -35.32 -36.68 5.96
C GLY A 429 -35.44 -35.26 6.46
N ASN A 430 -35.43 -34.29 5.54
CA ASN A 430 -36.01 -32.94 5.66
C ASN A 430 -35.62 -32.07 4.46
N VAL A 431 -36.07 -32.46 3.27
CA VAL A 431 -36.09 -31.59 2.08
C VAL A 431 -37.53 -31.53 1.57
N ASN A 432 -38.39 -30.80 2.29
CA ASN A 432 -39.66 -30.32 1.70
C ASN A 432 -40.34 -29.14 2.42
N THR A 433 -39.67 -28.42 3.32
CA THR A 433 -40.30 -27.33 4.10
C THR A 433 -40.01 -25.92 3.58
N ALA A 434 -39.19 -25.76 2.53
CA ALA A 434 -38.82 -24.45 1.98
C ALA A 434 -39.66 -24.01 0.76
N TYR A 435 -40.71 -24.74 0.38
CA TYR A 435 -41.52 -24.42 -0.81
C TYR A 435 -42.97 -23.99 -0.50
N ASP A 436 -43.47 -24.22 0.72
CA ASP A 436 -44.90 -24.02 1.06
C ASP A 436 -45.24 -22.66 1.71
N LYS A 437 -44.33 -21.67 1.72
CA LYS A 437 -44.58 -20.35 2.35
C LYS A 437 -44.73 -19.16 1.41
N VAL A 438 -44.82 -19.36 0.09
CA VAL A 438 -44.86 -18.24 -0.89
C VAL A 438 -46.24 -18.07 -1.56
N VAL A 439 -47.33 -18.60 -0.99
CA VAL A 439 -48.69 -18.36 -1.52
C VAL A 439 -49.59 -17.82 -0.42
N SER A 440 -49.47 -16.52 -0.14
CA SER A 440 -50.52 -15.58 0.31
C SER A 440 -49.90 -14.35 0.98
N VAL A 441 -49.22 -13.51 0.20
CA VAL A 441 -48.63 -12.27 0.74
C VAL A 441 -49.51 -11.09 0.35
N LYS A 442 -50.09 -10.40 1.34
CA LYS A 442 -50.81 -9.13 1.14
C LYS A 442 -49.80 -8.06 0.73
N THR A 443 -50.22 -7.05 -0.03
CA THR A 443 -49.32 -5.98 -0.52
C THR A 443 -48.59 -5.18 0.58
N SER A 444 -49.09 -5.18 1.83
CA SER A 444 -48.39 -4.62 3.00
C SER A 444 -47.14 -5.42 3.40
N ASP A 445 -47.22 -6.75 3.33
CA ASP A 445 -46.14 -7.65 3.78
C ASP A 445 -44.93 -7.61 2.83
N VAL A 446 -45.14 -7.24 1.56
CA VAL A 446 -44.08 -7.15 0.53
C VAL A 446 -43.11 -6.00 0.82
N LEU A 447 -43.62 -4.85 1.27
CA LEU A 447 -42.79 -3.67 1.58
C LEU A 447 -42.02 -3.87 2.89
N ASP A 448 -42.64 -4.52 3.87
CA ASP A 448 -41.98 -4.90 5.12
C ASP A 448 -40.85 -5.90 4.85
N THR A 449 -41.11 -6.94 4.04
CA THR A 449 -40.07 -7.90 3.59
C THR A 449 -38.91 -7.20 2.88
N ALA A 450 -39.20 -6.23 2.01
CA ALA A 450 -38.17 -5.46 1.33
C ALA A 450 -37.35 -4.61 2.31
N THR A 451 -38.00 -3.99 3.29
CA THR A 451 -37.35 -3.14 4.29
C THR A 451 -36.49 -3.97 5.24
N GLU A 452 -36.95 -5.13 5.69
CA GLU A 452 -36.17 -6.09 6.48
C GLU A 452 -34.95 -6.61 5.70
N CYS A 453 -35.14 -6.93 4.41
CA CYS A 453 -34.05 -7.33 3.53
C CYS A 453 -32.97 -6.26 3.43
N ILE A 454 -33.37 -5.00 3.20
CA ILE A 454 -32.43 -3.87 3.12
C ILE A 454 -31.76 -3.63 4.47
N ALA A 455 -32.51 -3.63 5.57
CA ALA A 455 -31.97 -3.45 6.92
C ALA A 455 -30.94 -4.52 7.29
N HIS A 456 -31.20 -5.79 6.98
CA HIS A 456 -30.27 -6.90 7.23
C HIS A 456 -28.97 -6.79 6.40
N ARG A 457 -29.06 -6.28 5.17
CA ARG A 457 -27.90 -6.12 4.27
C ARG A 457 -27.13 -4.83 4.52
N MET A 458 -27.78 -3.82 5.09
CA MET A 458 -27.11 -2.62 5.58
C MET A 458 -26.24 -2.97 6.79
N PHE A 459 -25.16 -2.20 6.94
CA PHE A 459 -24.03 -2.45 7.84
C PHE A 459 -24.40 -3.04 9.21
N LYS A 460 -23.82 -4.21 9.54
CA LYS A 460 -23.86 -4.80 10.87
C LYS A 460 -22.61 -4.33 11.63
N GLU A 461 -22.78 -3.50 12.66
CA GLU A 461 -21.65 -2.95 13.44
C GLU A 461 -20.72 -4.05 13.97
N GLU A 462 -21.28 -5.20 14.34
CA GLU A 462 -20.55 -6.37 14.83
C GLU A 462 -19.58 -6.95 13.78
N ASN A 463 -19.91 -6.90 12.49
CA ASN A 463 -19.11 -7.48 11.39
C ASN A 463 -18.22 -6.46 10.67
N ALA A 464 -18.24 -5.21 11.10
CA ALA A 464 -17.58 -4.07 10.45
C ALA A 464 -16.15 -4.37 9.99
N GLN A 465 -15.36 -5.00 10.87
CA GLN A 465 -13.93 -5.28 10.63
C GLN A 465 -13.71 -6.34 9.54
N TYR A 466 -14.55 -7.36 9.48
CA TYR A 466 -14.47 -8.41 8.47
C TYR A 466 -14.99 -7.90 7.12
N ASP A 467 -16.11 -7.18 7.14
CA ASP A 467 -16.75 -6.63 5.94
C ASP A 467 -15.85 -5.61 5.22
N MET A 468 -15.03 -4.87 5.96
CA MET A 468 -14.04 -3.93 5.40
C MET A 468 -12.98 -4.59 4.50
N LEU A 469 -12.72 -5.90 4.63
CA LEU A 469 -11.82 -6.63 3.72
C LEU A 469 -12.45 -6.86 2.34
N PHE A 470 -13.78 -6.91 2.28
CA PHE A 470 -14.56 -7.18 1.08
C PHE A 470 -15.11 -5.91 0.43
N LEU A 471 -15.41 -4.89 1.25
CA LEU A 471 -15.88 -3.59 0.80
C LEU A 471 -14.66 -2.67 0.64
N ASN A 472 -14.42 -2.13 -0.57
CA ASN A 472 -13.34 -1.16 -0.88
C ASN A 472 -13.52 0.22 -0.19
N LYS A 473 -14.04 0.26 1.04
CA LYS A 473 -14.29 1.48 1.83
C LYS A 473 -13.06 1.95 2.63
N SER A 474 -11.89 1.34 2.43
CA SER A 474 -10.61 1.76 3.02
C SER A 474 -9.42 1.31 2.15
N PHE A 475 -8.22 1.88 2.36
CA PHE A 475 -6.97 1.58 1.64
C PHE A 475 -6.60 0.08 1.62
N LEU A 476 -7.15 -0.72 2.53
CA LEU A 476 -7.02 -2.19 2.59
C LEU A 476 -7.56 -2.90 1.33
N GLY A 477 -8.61 -2.39 0.69
CA GLY A 477 -9.23 -3.03 -0.48
C GLY A 477 -8.32 -3.08 -1.72
N ASP A 478 -7.44 -2.08 -1.88
CA ASP A 478 -6.46 -1.98 -2.97
C ASP A 478 -5.33 -3.02 -2.87
N HIS A 479 -5.15 -3.65 -1.70
CA HIS A 479 -4.15 -4.71 -1.50
C HIS A 479 -4.63 -6.10 -1.92
N PHE A 480 -5.94 -6.26 -2.14
CA PHE A 480 -6.57 -7.55 -2.47
C PHE A 480 -7.13 -7.57 -3.89
N LEU A 481 -6.55 -6.77 -4.79
CA LEU A 481 -6.99 -6.68 -6.18
C LEU A 481 -6.57 -7.91 -6.98
N THR A 482 -7.55 -8.70 -7.39
CA THR A 482 -7.34 -9.81 -8.31
C THR A 482 -7.00 -9.30 -9.71
N ASP A 483 -6.11 -9.99 -10.42
CA ASP A 483 -5.76 -9.65 -11.81
C ASP A 483 -6.93 -9.94 -12.76
N ARG A 484 -7.06 -9.12 -13.79
CA ARG A 484 -8.03 -9.30 -14.89
C ARG A 484 -7.27 -9.70 -16.14
N THR A 485 -6.69 -10.90 -16.13
CA THR A 485 -5.60 -11.27 -17.05
C THR A 485 -5.96 -11.07 -18.53
N ASN A 486 -7.18 -11.42 -18.94
CA ASN A 486 -7.60 -11.28 -20.34
C ASN A 486 -7.72 -9.80 -20.75
N GLU A 487 -8.35 -9.00 -19.91
CA GLU A 487 -8.56 -7.57 -20.12
C GLU A 487 -7.24 -6.79 -20.07
N GLU A 488 -6.33 -7.20 -19.17
CA GLU A 488 -4.98 -6.68 -19.05
C GLU A 488 -4.13 -6.95 -20.29
N ILE A 489 -4.23 -8.13 -20.91
CA ILE A 489 -3.55 -8.45 -22.17
C ILE A 489 -4.05 -7.55 -23.32
N ILE A 490 -5.36 -7.29 -23.39
CA ILE A 490 -5.95 -6.40 -24.40
C ILE A 490 -5.44 -4.97 -24.19
N PHE A 491 -5.39 -4.51 -22.94
CA PHE A 491 -4.86 -3.21 -22.57
C PHE A 491 -3.39 -3.05 -23.00
N ASP A 492 -2.53 -4.02 -22.66
CA ASP A 492 -1.10 -4.00 -23.00
C ASP A 492 -0.87 -3.97 -24.52
N LYS A 493 -1.66 -4.75 -25.27
CA LYS A 493 -1.58 -4.75 -26.74
C LYS A 493 -1.96 -3.39 -27.33
N CYS A 494 -2.98 -2.72 -26.77
CA CYS A 494 -3.35 -1.38 -27.19
C CYS A 494 -2.24 -0.38 -26.92
N LEU A 495 -1.68 -0.42 -25.70
CA LEU A 495 -0.58 0.45 -25.29
C LEU A 495 0.65 0.27 -26.17
N ALA A 496 1.05 -0.96 -26.46
CA ALA A 496 2.19 -1.26 -27.32
C ALA A 496 2.01 -0.71 -28.75
N HIS A 497 0.81 -0.80 -29.32
CA HIS A 497 0.52 -0.19 -30.62
C HIS A 497 0.51 1.34 -30.55
N TRP A 498 -0.03 1.93 -29.48
CA TRP A 498 -0.01 3.38 -29.32
C TRP A 498 1.42 3.91 -29.20
N ASP A 499 2.29 3.20 -28.47
CA ASP A 499 3.71 3.51 -28.37
C ASP A 499 4.44 3.47 -29.73
N GLN A 500 3.94 2.67 -30.67
CA GLN A 500 4.42 2.62 -32.07
C GLN A 500 3.85 3.76 -32.94
N GLY A 501 3.01 4.64 -32.40
CA GLY A 501 2.42 5.78 -33.09
C GLY A 501 1.09 5.51 -33.79
N PHE A 502 0.46 4.36 -33.55
CA PHE A 502 -0.90 4.11 -34.07
C PHE A 502 -1.94 4.93 -33.29
N HIS A 503 -2.96 5.44 -34.00
CA HIS A 503 -4.12 6.07 -33.36
C HIS A 503 -4.83 5.07 -32.45
N LYS A 504 -4.82 5.35 -31.14
CA LYS A 504 -5.42 4.48 -30.13
C LYS A 504 -6.23 5.26 -29.09
N SER A 505 -7.36 4.67 -28.76
CA SER A 505 -8.30 5.09 -27.73
C SER A 505 -8.94 3.84 -27.13
N ILE A 506 -9.25 3.88 -25.83
CA ILE A 506 -9.77 2.74 -25.07
C ILE A 506 -11.11 3.10 -24.45
N LEU A 507 -12.14 2.31 -24.77
CA LEU A 507 -13.42 2.32 -24.06
C LEU A 507 -13.42 1.16 -23.06
N ILE A 508 -13.64 1.47 -21.79
CA ILE A 508 -13.79 0.51 -20.71
C ILE A 508 -15.25 0.52 -20.28
N VAL A 509 -15.92 -0.61 -20.43
CA VAL A 509 -17.33 -0.76 -20.10
C VAL A 509 -17.48 -1.63 -18.87
N GLY A 510 -18.17 -1.14 -17.86
CA GLY A 510 -18.37 -1.87 -16.62
C GLY A 510 -19.55 -1.33 -15.85
N ASP A 511 -20.44 -2.25 -15.46
CA ASP A 511 -21.52 -1.95 -14.53
C ASP A 511 -21.01 -1.55 -13.14
N ASP A 512 -21.89 -0.95 -12.34
CA ASP A 512 -21.60 -0.67 -10.94
C ASP A 512 -21.09 -1.94 -10.24
N HIS A 513 -20.09 -1.75 -9.37
CA HIS A 513 -19.41 -2.80 -8.62
C HIS A 513 -18.60 -3.82 -9.46
N SER A 514 -18.51 -3.69 -10.78
CA SER A 514 -17.75 -4.64 -11.59
C SER A 514 -16.22 -4.58 -11.40
N GLY A 515 -15.74 -3.52 -10.74
CA GLY A 515 -14.32 -3.25 -10.52
C GLY A 515 -13.68 -2.39 -11.63
N LYS A 516 -14.49 -1.63 -12.39
CA LYS A 516 -14.05 -0.75 -13.48
C LYS A 516 -12.99 0.28 -13.08
N SER A 517 -13.29 1.14 -12.11
CA SER A 517 -12.32 2.14 -11.61
C SER A 517 -11.08 1.49 -11.02
N THR A 518 -11.25 0.32 -10.40
CA THR A 518 -10.15 -0.49 -9.84
C THR A 518 -9.23 -1.03 -10.94
N PHE A 519 -9.80 -1.56 -12.02
CA PHE A 519 -9.07 -2.03 -13.19
C PHE A 519 -8.28 -0.89 -13.84
N ILE A 520 -8.91 0.27 -14.05
CA ILE A 520 -8.24 1.46 -14.60
C ILE A 520 -7.06 1.85 -13.73
N ASN A 521 -7.28 2.02 -12.42
CA ASN A 521 -6.23 2.40 -11.49
C ASN A 521 -5.05 1.41 -11.50
N LYS A 522 -5.33 0.11 -11.51
CA LYS A 522 -4.30 -0.94 -11.49
C LYS A 522 -3.55 -1.04 -12.80
N ALA A 523 -4.26 -1.14 -13.93
CA ALA A 523 -3.68 -1.24 -15.26
C ALA A 523 -2.79 -0.03 -15.58
N VAL A 524 -3.20 1.16 -15.15
CA VAL A 524 -2.49 2.41 -15.40
C VAL A 524 -1.31 2.60 -14.42
N LYS A 525 -1.52 2.49 -13.10
CA LYS A 525 -0.50 2.82 -12.09
C LYS A 525 0.67 1.83 -12.05
N ASN A 526 0.43 0.55 -12.39
CA ASN A 526 1.48 -0.47 -12.33
C ASN A 526 2.36 -0.52 -13.58
N ARG A 527 1.89 0.01 -14.72
CA ARG A 527 2.51 -0.26 -16.04
C ARG A 527 3.04 0.97 -16.77
N LEU A 528 2.72 2.19 -16.34
CA LEU A 528 3.02 3.39 -17.12
C LEU A 528 4.11 4.27 -16.51
N ARG A 529 5.15 4.55 -17.30
CA ARG A 529 6.20 5.57 -17.03
C ARG A 529 5.84 6.97 -17.58
N LYS A 530 4.68 7.10 -18.24
CA LYS A 530 4.22 8.31 -18.94
C LYS A 530 3.38 9.21 -18.03
N GLU A 531 3.23 10.48 -18.40
CA GLU A 531 2.39 11.45 -17.70
C GLU A 531 0.90 11.06 -17.80
N VAL A 532 0.32 10.59 -16.70
CA VAL A 532 -1.10 10.24 -16.60
C VAL A 532 -1.88 11.43 -16.04
N VAL A 533 -2.97 11.81 -16.70
CA VAL A 533 -3.88 12.86 -16.27
C VAL A 533 -5.29 12.30 -16.09
N VAL A 534 -5.79 12.34 -14.87
CA VAL A 534 -7.18 11.94 -14.57
C VAL A 534 -8.05 13.19 -14.58
N LEU A 535 -8.97 13.26 -15.54
CA LEU A 535 -9.97 14.34 -15.61
C LEU A 535 -11.16 13.97 -14.73
N ALA A 536 -11.44 14.81 -13.74
CA ALA A 536 -12.67 14.76 -12.96
C ALA A 536 -13.40 16.10 -13.06
N PRO A 537 -14.73 16.14 -13.01
CA PRO A 537 -15.47 17.39 -13.02
C PRO A 537 -15.21 18.19 -11.73
N ASP A 538 -15.27 19.52 -11.82
CA ASP A 538 -15.12 20.46 -10.70
C ASP A 538 -13.83 20.27 -9.88
N SER A 539 -12.75 19.84 -10.53
CA SER A 539 -11.47 19.50 -9.90
C SER A 539 -10.34 20.42 -10.36
N THR A 540 -9.26 20.49 -9.59
CA THR A 540 -8.05 21.22 -9.99
C THR A 540 -7.03 20.23 -10.51
N ILE A 541 -6.63 20.38 -11.77
CA ILE A 541 -5.74 19.46 -12.47
C ILE A 541 -4.41 20.16 -12.67
N SER A 542 -3.32 19.47 -12.32
CA SER A 542 -1.95 19.94 -12.52
C SER A 542 -1.30 19.10 -13.61
N PHE A 543 -0.93 19.73 -14.74
CA PHE A 543 -0.30 19.07 -15.87
C PHE A 543 0.85 19.94 -16.40
N GLN A 544 2.04 19.34 -16.51
CA GLN A 544 3.29 20.01 -16.96
C GLN A 544 3.55 21.37 -16.27
N GLY A 545 3.35 21.43 -14.95
CA GLY A 545 3.57 22.65 -14.16
C GLY A 545 2.45 23.71 -14.25
N ARG A 546 1.45 23.51 -15.10
CA ARG A 546 0.25 24.35 -15.18
C ARG A 546 -0.88 23.75 -14.36
N LYS A 547 -1.60 24.60 -13.64
CA LYS A 547 -2.83 24.22 -12.94
C LYS A 547 -4.02 24.85 -13.64
N PHE A 548 -5.03 24.06 -13.96
CA PHE A 548 -6.32 24.54 -14.46
C PHE A 548 -7.44 23.88 -13.68
N LYS A 549 -8.58 24.56 -13.58
CA LYS A 549 -9.77 24.06 -12.91
C LYS A 549 -10.74 23.55 -13.97
N THR A 550 -11.20 22.31 -13.83
CA THR A 550 -12.26 21.77 -14.68
C THR A 550 -13.62 22.22 -14.20
N THR A 551 -14.54 22.33 -15.15
CA THR A 551 -15.99 22.49 -14.91
C THR A 551 -16.68 21.19 -15.34
N LYS A 552 -17.97 21.25 -15.68
CA LYS A 552 -18.71 20.16 -16.35
C LYS A 552 -18.64 20.24 -17.88
N ASN A 553 -17.89 21.19 -18.43
CA ASN A 553 -17.60 21.29 -19.87
C ASN A 553 -16.37 20.45 -20.22
N LEU A 554 -16.60 19.25 -20.76
CA LEU A 554 -15.51 18.32 -21.09
C LEU A 554 -14.69 18.80 -22.28
N ASN A 555 -15.31 19.51 -23.23
CA ASN A 555 -14.59 20.08 -24.38
C ASN A 555 -13.51 21.06 -23.91
N GLU A 556 -13.85 21.98 -23.00
CA GLU A 556 -12.90 22.94 -22.43
C GLU A 556 -11.73 22.22 -21.75
N ALA A 557 -12.01 21.23 -20.90
CA ALA A 557 -10.98 20.46 -20.21
C ALA A 557 -10.02 19.75 -21.18
N LEU A 558 -10.54 19.12 -22.24
CA LEU A 558 -9.74 18.46 -23.27
C LEU A 558 -8.89 19.46 -24.07
N GLN A 559 -9.42 20.65 -24.39
CA GLN A 559 -8.65 21.69 -25.06
C GLN A 559 -7.51 22.22 -24.18
N GLU A 560 -7.71 22.35 -22.87
CA GLU A 560 -6.63 22.77 -21.94
C GLU A 560 -5.48 21.74 -21.87
N ILE A 561 -5.79 20.44 -21.92
CA ILE A 561 -4.77 19.39 -22.06
C ILE A 561 -4.01 19.54 -23.38
N LYS A 562 -4.73 19.72 -24.48
CA LYS A 562 -4.13 19.91 -25.81
C LYS A 562 -3.21 21.14 -25.85
N LYS A 563 -3.59 22.26 -25.24
CA LYS A 563 -2.77 23.49 -25.19
C LYS A 563 -1.57 23.39 -24.26
N SER A 564 -1.68 22.58 -23.21
CA SER A 564 -0.66 22.48 -22.17
C SER A 564 0.41 21.44 -22.48
N ARG A 565 0.21 20.60 -23.50
CA ARG A 565 1.23 19.64 -23.96
C ARG A 565 2.29 20.35 -24.79
N PHE A 566 3.55 20.30 -24.36
CA PHE A 566 4.66 20.86 -25.13
C PHE A 566 5.41 19.80 -25.94
N ASN A 567 5.69 18.62 -25.36
CA ASN A 567 6.39 17.51 -26.01
C ASN A 567 6.10 16.14 -25.34
N SER A 568 5.04 16.03 -24.53
CA SER A 568 4.66 14.75 -23.92
C SER A 568 3.52 14.08 -24.70
N LYS A 569 3.52 12.74 -24.65
CA LYS A 569 2.39 11.90 -25.05
C LYS A 569 1.66 11.46 -23.79
N PRO A 570 0.70 12.25 -23.26
CA PRO A 570 0.02 11.92 -22.02
C PRO A 570 -1.03 10.84 -22.23
N ILE A 571 -1.40 10.19 -21.13
CA ILE A 571 -2.53 9.28 -21.05
C ILE A 571 -3.62 10.01 -20.26
N VAL A 572 -4.76 10.25 -20.91
CA VAL A 572 -5.88 10.99 -20.33
C VAL A 572 -6.98 10.01 -19.95
N ILE A 573 -7.39 10.05 -18.68
CA ILE A 573 -8.40 9.14 -18.13
C ILE A 573 -9.64 9.95 -17.78
N ILE A 574 -10.78 9.51 -18.30
CA ILE A 574 -12.11 10.01 -17.94
C ILE A 574 -12.87 8.81 -17.36
N ASP A 575 -12.90 8.72 -16.03
CA ASP A 575 -13.67 7.69 -15.34
C ASP A 575 -15.12 8.16 -15.16
N ASP A 576 -16.08 7.29 -15.49
CA ASP A 576 -17.52 7.53 -15.46
C ASP A 576 -17.92 8.80 -16.20
N LEU A 577 -17.90 8.73 -17.53
CA LEU A 577 -18.26 9.84 -18.42
C LEU A 577 -19.61 10.46 -18.04
N GLU A 578 -20.53 9.66 -17.50
CA GLU A 578 -21.87 10.03 -16.99
C GLU A 578 -21.86 11.24 -16.04
N PHE A 579 -20.76 11.50 -15.34
CA PHE A 579 -20.63 12.65 -14.45
C PHE A 579 -20.36 13.99 -15.16
N TRP A 580 -20.02 13.98 -16.44
CA TRP A 580 -19.74 15.19 -17.23
C TRP A 580 -21.01 15.78 -17.82
N GLN A 581 -21.86 16.36 -16.96
CA GLN A 581 -23.06 17.10 -17.35
C GLN A 581 -23.51 18.05 -16.24
N ASP A 582 -24.18 19.14 -16.63
CA ASP A 582 -24.92 20.02 -15.74
C ASP A 582 -26.08 20.70 -16.50
N LYS A 583 -26.68 21.74 -15.90
CA LYS A 583 -27.75 22.51 -16.54
C LYS A 583 -27.29 23.31 -17.76
N ALA A 584 -26.01 23.65 -17.85
CA ALA A 584 -25.44 24.48 -18.92
C ALA A 584 -24.82 23.63 -20.04
N HIS A 585 -24.38 22.41 -19.74
CA HIS A 585 -23.63 21.53 -20.63
C HIS A 585 -24.32 20.16 -20.68
N SER A 586 -24.89 19.82 -21.84
CA SER A 586 -25.57 18.54 -22.01
C SER A 586 -24.57 17.39 -22.09
N PHE A 587 -24.96 16.23 -21.56
CA PHE A 587 -24.16 15.01 -21.66
C PHE A 587 -23.81 14.64 -23.12
N LEU A 588 -24.77 14.80 -24.04
CA LEU A 588 -24.56 14.49 -25.46
C LEU A 588 -23.53 15.40 -26.12
N ASP A 589 -23.49 16.68 -25.75
CA ASP A 589 -22.49 17.62 -26.30
C ASP A 589 -21.09 17.28 -25.81
N ASN A 590 -20.95 16.90 -24.54
CA ASN A 590 -19.70 16.40 -23.98
C ASN A 590 -19.25 15.09 -24.66
N VAL A 591 -20.16 14.15 -24.89
CA VAL A 591 -19.85 12.91 -25.64
C VAL A 591 -19.38 13.25 -27.06
N ARG A 592 -20.07 14.14 -27.78
CA ARG A 592 -19.66 14.54 -29.14
C ARG A 592 -18.30 15.24 -29.16
N ALA A 593 -18.02 16.08 -28.18
CA ALA A 593 -16.72 16.74 -28.05
C ALA A 593 -15.59 15.71 -27.84
N THR A 594 -15.84 14.70 -26.99
CA THR A 594 -14.93 13.59 -26.75
C THR A 594 -14.66 12.79 -28.02
N LEU A 595 -15.69 12.42 -28.79
CA LEU A 595 -15.51 11.67 -30.03
C LEU A 595 -14.67 12.46 -31.05
N LYS A 596 -14.94 13.75 -31.21
CA LYS A 596 -14.11 14.64 -32.06
C LYS A 596 -12.66 14.73 -31.60
N PHE A 597 -12.43 14.69 -30.29
CA PHE A 597 -11.08 14.72 -29.72
C PHE A 597 -10.33 13.42 -30.02
N ILE A 598 -11.00 12.27 -29.91
CA ILE A 598 -10.42 10.96 -30.29
C ILE A 598 -9.98 10.98 -31.75
N GLU A 599 -10.85 11.46 -32.65
CA GLU A 599 -10.55 11.52 -34.08
C GLU A 599 -9.36 12.41 -34.43
N SER A 600 -9.09 13.44 -33.62
CA SER A 600 -8.06 14.45 -33.93
C SER A 600 -6.74 14.28 -33.19
N GLU A 601 -6.71 13.60 -32.03
CA GLU A 601 -5.55 13.64 -31.11
C GLU A 601 -5.07 12.27 -30.61
N SER A 602 -5.69 11.16 -31.03
CA SER A 602 -5.41 9.82 -30.47
C SER A 602 -4.10 9.14 -30.91
N ASP A 603 -3.29 9.78 -31.76
CA ASP A 603 -1.89 9.44 -32.03
C ASP A 603 -0.91 9.95 -30.96
N ASP A 604 -1.21 11.12 -30.40
CA ASP A 604 -0.34 11.79 -29.41
C ASP A 604 -0.90 11.74 -28.00
N ILE A 605 -2.21 11.53 -27.82
CA ILE A 605 -2.87 11.39 -26.52
C ILE A 605 -3.66 10.09 -26.49
N LEU A 606 -3.28 9.16 -25.61
CA LEU A 606 -4.09 7.97 -25.37
C LEU A 606 -5.26 8.34 -24.46
N LEU A 607 -6.47 8.33 -25.02
CA LEU A 607 -7.69 8.59 -24.26
C LEU A 607 -8.30 7.28 -23.77
N ILE A 608 -8.49 7.18 -22.45
CA ILE A 608 -9.14 6.06 -21.76
C ILE A 608 -10.43 6.58 -21.15
N ILE A 609 -11.56 6.02 -21.56
CA ILE A 609 -12.88 6.45 -21.10
C ILE A 609 -13.62 5.27 -20.51
N SER A 610 -14.28 5.50 -19.39
CA SER A 610 -15.11 4.51 -18.74
C SER A 610 -16.59 4.92 -18.74
N VAL A 611 -17.47 3.93 -18.96
CA VAL A 611 -18.94 4.08 -18.92
C VAL A 611 -19.59 2.80 -18.38
N SER A 612 -20.83 2.90 -17.91
CA SER A 612 -21.69 1.75 -17.63
C SER A 612 -22.10 1.01 -18.91
N LYS A 613 -22.40 -0.29 -18.80
CA LYS A 613 -22.92 -1.09 -19.93
C LYS A 613 -24.21 -0.50 -20.48
N LEU A 614 -25.07 -0.06 -19.56
CA LEU A 614 -26.36 0.50 -19.88
C LEU A 614 -26.23 1.86 -20.59
N MET A 615 -25.29 2.71 -20.18
CA MET A 615 -24.99 3.96 -20.90
C MET A 615 -24.37 3.68 -22.27
N GLN A 616 -23.45 2.72 -22.38
CA GLN A 616 -22.87 2.32 -23.66
C GLN A 616 -23.96 1.90 -24.66
N LEU A 617 -24.89 1.03 -24.27
CA LEU A 617 -26.03 0.64 -25.11
C LEU A 617 -26.92 1.83 -25.46
N HIS A 618 -27.15 2.74 -24.51
CA HIS A 618 -27.94 3.95 -24.73
C HIS A 618 -27.30 4.88 -25.76
N LEU A 619 -25.98 5.06 -25.68
CA LEU A 619 -25.20 5.88 -26.60
C LEU A 619 -25.13 5.22 -27.98
N ASP A 620 -24.86 3.93 -28.07
CA ASP A 620 -24.75 3.18 -29.34
C ASP A 620 -26.04 3.17 -30.16
N HIS A 621 -27.20 3.27 -29.49
CA HIS A 621 -28.48 3.42 -30.18
C HIS A 621 -28.66 4.80 -30.82
N ARG A 622 -27.94 5.83 -30.35
CA ARG A 622 -28.12 7.22 -30.78
C ARG A 622 -27.00 7.72 -31.67
N ILE A 623 -25.79 7.23 -31.44
CA ILE A 623 -24.55 7.60 -32.13
C ILE A 623 -23.67 6.35 -32.17
N SER A 624 -22.71 6.27 -33.10
CA SER A 624 -21.78 5.13 -33.17
C SER A 624 -20.67 5.21 -32.10
N PHE A 625 -21.05 5.35 -30.84
CA PHE A 625 -20.15 5.68 -29.73
C PHE A 625 -19.03 4.66 -29.55
N SER A 626 -19.34 3.38 -29.38
CA SER A 626 -18.34 2.33 -29.16
C SER A 626 -17.42 2.15 -30.38
N ASN A 627 -17.94 2.35 -31.59
CA ASN A 627 -17.17 2.22 -32.83
C ASN A 627 -16.13 3.33 -33.03
N SER A 628 -16.26 4.45 -32.33
CA SER A 628 -15.25 5.51 -32.34
C SER A 628 -13.99 5.16 -31.54
N PHE A 629 -14.02 4.09 -30.73
CA PHE A 629 -12.87 3.66 -29.95
C PHE A 629 -12.09 2.55 -30.65
N SER A 630 -10.76 2.64 -30.60
CA SER A 630 -9.89 1.65 -31.23
C SER A 630 -9.84 0.31 -30.48
N THR A 631 -10.15 0.33 -29.18
CA THR A 631 -10.05 -0.80 -28.27
C THR A 631 -11.24 -0.75 -27.31
N TYR A 632 -11.88 -1.90 -27.13
CA TYR A 632 -13.03 -2.09 -26.25
C TYR A 632 -12.66 -3.14 -25.20
N ILE A 633 -12.85 -2.81 -23.92
CA ILE A 633 -12.62 -3.71 -22.79
C ILE A 633 -13.88 -3.75 -21.94
N ASP A 634 -14.48 -4.93 -21.79
CA ASP A 634 -15.65 -5.14 -20.93
C ASP A 634 -15.20 -5.76 -19.62
N VAL A 635 -15.41 -5.06 -18.52
CA VAL A 635 -15.08 -5.49 -17.15
C VAL A 635 -16.33 -5.78 -16.34
N SER A 636 -17.51 -5.92 -16.99
CA SER A 636 -18.79 -6.13 -16.30
C SER A 636 -18.90 -7.52 -15.67
N ILE A 637 -18.30 -8.53 -16.30
CA ILE A 637 -18.38 -9.94 -15.91
C ILE A 637 -16.99 -10.47 -15.58
N SER A 638 -16.91 -11.29 -14.54
CA SER A 638 -15.68 -11.91 -14.04
C SER A 638 -15.67 -13.40 -14.30
N SER A 639 -14.50 -14.01 -14.43
CA SER A 639 -14.45 -15.48 -14.38
C SER A 639 -14.77 -15.98 -12.97
N THR A 640 -15.40 -17.15 -12.85
CA THR A 640 -15.70 -17.75 -11.54
C THR A 640 -14.43 -17.97 -10.73
N THR A 641 -13.31 -18.23 -11.41
CA THR A 641 -11.97 -18.36 -10.84
C THR A 641 -11.43 -17.04 -10.28
N GLU A 642 -11.64 -15.92 -10.97
CA GLU A 642 -11.27 -14.60 -10.46
C GLU A 642 -12.05 -14.27 -9.19
N VAL A 643 -13.37 -14.48 -9.20
CA VAL A 643 -14.23 -14.21 -8.05
C VAL A 643 -13.86 -15.12 -6.87
N PHE A 644 -13.64 -16.41 -7.12
CA PHE A 644 -13.18 -17.36 -6.12
C PHE A 644 -11.86 -16.92 -5.48
N ASN A 645 -10.87 -16.54 -6.28
CA ASN A 645 -9.60 -16.05 -5.78
C ASN A 645 -9.78 -14.76 -4.98
N ALA A 646 -10.65 -13.85 -5.42
CA ALA A 646 -10.93 -12.59 -4.73
C ALA A 646 -11.55 -12.81 -3.34
N VAL A 647 -12.53 -13.71 -3.22
CA VAL A 647 -13.16 -14.07 -1.93
C VAL A 647 -12.17 -14.80 -1.05
N ARG A 648 -11.47 -15.81 -1.60
CA ARG A 648 -10.49 -16.63 -0.86
C ARG A 648 -9.36 -15.78 -0.27
N LEU A 649 -8.83 -14.86 -1.04
CA LEU A 649 -7.69 -14.03 -0.66
C LEU A 649 -8.05 -13.05 0.46
N ARG A 650 -9.23 -12.43 0.39
CA ARG A 650 -9.76 -11.56 1.45
C ARG A 650 -10.14 -12.32 2.71
N HIS A 651 -10.76 -13.48 2.56
CA HIS A 651 -11.06 -14.35 3.69
C HIS A 651 -9.78 -14.83 4.37
N GLY A 652 -8.77 -15.26 3.61
CA GLY A 652 -7.46 -15.65 4.15
C GLY A 652 -6.79 -14.52 4.96
N ALA A 653 -6.90 -13.28 4.49
CA ALA A 653 -6.39 -12.11 5.21
C ALA A 653 -7.12 -11.80 6.53
N SER A 654 -8.32 -12.37 6.74
CA SER A 654 -9.03 -12.21 8.02
C SER A 654 -8.46 -13.08 9.15
N HIS A 655 -7.68 -14.13 8.82
CA HIS A 655 -7.20 -15.15 9.74
C HIS A 655 -8.29 -15.89 10.56
N ARG A 656 -9.56 -15.76 10.17
CA ARG A 656 -10.68 -16.42 10.85
C ARG A 656 -10.99 -17.79 10.24
N LYS A 657 -11.47 -18.71 11.06
CA LYS A 657 -11.88 -20.05 10.59
C LYS A 657 -13.31 -19.99 10.04
N LEU A 658 -13.50 -20.38 8.79
CA LEU A 658 -14.84 -20.47 8.20
C LEU A 658 -15.52 -21.76 8.63
N VAL A 659 -16.67 -21.64 9.30
CA VAL A 659 -17.47 -22.76 9.79
C VAL A 659 -18.89 -22.72 9.22
N ASP A 660 -19.55 -23.86 9.19
CA ASP A 660 -20.97 -23.95 8.83
C ASP A 660 -21.89 -23.70 10.05
N ASP A 661 -23.20 -23.77 9.82
CA ASP A 661 -24.23 -23.58 10.86
C ASP A 661 -24.12 -24.57 12.03
N ASN A 662 -23.38 -25.68 11.85
CA ASN A 662 -23.16 -26.72 12.85
C ASN A 662 -21.80 -26.56 13.56
N ASP A 663 -21.10 -25.45 13.36
CA ASP A 663 -19.75 -25.18 13.87
C ASP A 663 -18.67 -26.13 13.30
N GLU A 664 -18.95 -26.79 12.16
CA GLU A 664 -17.97 -27.62 11.46
C GLU A 664 -17.18 -26.81 10.43
N LEU A 665 -15.87 -27.06 10.35
CA LEU A 665 -14.98 -26.32 9.47
C LEU A 665 -15.29 -26.59 7.99
N LEU A 666 -15.52 -25.54 7.21
CA LEU A 666 -15.89 -25.66 5.81
C LEU A 666 -14.71 -26.20 4.97
N SER A 667 -14.94 -27.33 4.29
CA SER A 667 -13.94 -27.89 3.38
C SER A 667 -13.72 -26.97 2.16
N PRO A 668 -12.55 -27.03 1.50
CA PRO A 668 -12.28 -26.23 0.30
C PRO A 668 -13.33 -26.39 -0.81
N ARG A 669 -13.88 -27.61 -0.98
CA ARG A 669 -14.95 -27.89 -1.95
C ARG A 669 -16.28 -27.26 -1.56
N GLN A 670 -16.64 -27.22 -0.27
CA GLN A 670 -17.85 -26.55 0.19
C GLN A 670 -17.74 -25.04 0.02
N PHE A 671 -16.58 -24.48 0.36
CA PHE A 671 -16.27 -23.06 0.14
C PHE A 671 -16.39 -22.68 -1.34
N GLU A 672 -15.77 -23.45 -2.25
CA GLU A 672 -15.89 -23.25 -3.69
C GLU A 672 -17.35 -23.31 -4.18
N ARG A 673 -18.14 -24.27 -3.67
CA ARG A 673 -19.57 -24.37 -3.99
C ARG A 673 -20.40 -23.18 -3.50
N LEU A 674 -20.04 -22.58 -2.36
CA LEU A 674 -20.71 -21.37 -1.85
C LEU A 674 -20.43 -20.18 -2.77
N VAL A 675 -19.16 -19.95 -3.10
CA VAL A 675 -18.78 -18.86 -4.01
C VAL A 675 -19.39 -19.08 -5.39
N HIS A 676 -19.38 -20.30 -5.92
CA HIS A 676 -20.00 -20.61 -7.22
C HIS A 676 -21.51 -20.32 -7.24
N ARG A 677 -22.23 -20.59 -6.13
CA ARG A 677 -23.65 -20.23 -6.00
C ARG A 677 -23.86 -18.72 -6.08
N LEU A 678 -23.03 -17.94 -5.37
CA LEU A 678 -23.08 -16.47 -5.44
C LEU A 678 -22.75 -15.97 -6.83
N CYS A 679 -21.71 -16.51 -7.48
CA CYS A 679 -21.37 -16.17 -8.86
C CYS A 679 -22.54 -16.38 -9.82
N LYS A 680 -23.27 -17.49 -9.68
CA LYS A 680 -24.47 -17.76 -10.49
C LYS A 680 -25.62 -16.78 -10.17
N LYS A 681 -25.79 -16.40 -8.91
CA LYS A 681 -26.87 -15.49 -8.45
C LYS A 681 -26.64 -14.06 -8.92
N PHE A 682 -25.40 -13.57 -8.87
CA PHE A 682 -25.01 -12.19 -9.19
C PHE A 682 -24.30 -12.07 -10.56
N ASP A 683 -24.60 -12.97 -11.49
CA ASP A 683 -24.11 -12.97 -12.88
C ASP A 683 -22.58 -12.81 -13.05
N ASN A 684 -21.80 -13.26 -12.07
CA ASN A 684 -20.35 -13.07 -11.94
C ASN A 684 -19.88 -11.59 -11.92
N ASN A 685 -20.71 -10.64 -11.45
CA ASN A 685 -20.23 -9.32 -11.08
C ASN A 685 -19.40 -9.43 -9.79
N LEU A 686 -18.11 -9.08 -9.88
CA LEU A 686 -17.15 -9.29 -8.79
C LEU A 686 -17.58 -8.57 -7.50
N GLY A 687 -17.87 -7.27 -7.59
CA GLY A 687 -18.19 -6.49 -6.40
C GLY A 687 -19.54 -6.86 -5.82
N GLU A 688 -20.54 -7.20 -6.64
CA GLU A 688 -21.83 -7.71 -6.14
C GLU A 688 -21.67 -9.04 -5.39
N VAL A 689 -20.83 -9.96 -5.88
CA VAL A 689 -20.53 -11.21 -5.17
C VAL A 689 -19.78 -10.95 -3.87
N LEU A 690 -18.78 -10.07 -3.87
CA LEU A 690 -18.06 -9.68 -2.65
C LEU A 690 -18.99 -9.03 -1.63
N GLN A 691 -19.93 -8.20 -2.08
CA GLN A 691 -20.94 -7.59 -1.23
C GLN A 691 -21.90 -8.64 -0.67
N ALA A 692 -22.39 -9.55 -1.53
CA ALA A 692 -23.28 -10.64 -1.12
C ALA A 692 -22.63 -11.58 -0.11
N TRP A 693 -21.32 -11.80 -0.21
CA TRP A 693 -20.54 -12.55 0.76
C TRP A 693 -20.67 -11.93 2.17
N THR A 694 -20.53 -10.61 2.30
CA THR A 694 -20.63 -9.92 3.60
C THR A 694 -22.01 -10.07 4.25
N TYR A 695 -23.10 -10.11 3.47
CA TYR A 695 -24.44 -10.32 4.02
C TYR A 695 -24.62 -11.71 4.62
N GLY A 696 -23.94 -12.70 4.06
CA GLY A 696 -24.04 -14.09 4.48
C GLY A 696 -23.10 -14.44 5.64
N THR A 697 -22.16 -13.56 6.01
CA THR A 697 -21.22 -13.84 7.09
C THR A 697 -21.68 -13.23 8.41
N ASN A 698 -21.60 -13.99 9.49
CA ASN A 698 -21.75 -13.51 10.86
C ASN A 698 -20.52 -13.93 11.68
N LEU A 699 -20.01 -13.01 12.50
CA LEU A 699 -18.90 -13.28 13.40
C LEU A 699 -19.39 -13.97 14.68
N THR A 700 -18.65 -14.97 15.15
CA THR A 700 -18.85 -15.59 16.46
C THR A 700 -17.66 -15.31 17.38
N THR A 701 -17.84 -15.48 18.69
CA THR A 701 -16.88 -15.10 19.75
C THR A 701 -15.53 -15.79 19.68
N ASP A 702 -15.40 -16.89 18.93
CA ASP A 702 -14.22 -17.76 18.93
C ASP A 702 -13.36 -17.62 17.66
N ASN A 703 -13.26 -16.42 17.10
CA ASN A 703 -12.48 -16.14 15.89
C ASN A 703 -12.90 -16.97 14.66
N LYS A 704 -14.18 -17.34 14.63
CA LYS A 704 -14.84 -18.07 13.55
C LYS A 704 -15.79 -17.16 12.78
N VAL A 705 -16.01 -17.50 11.53
CA VAL A 705 -17.00 -16.87 10.66
C VAL A 705 -17.98 -17.94 10.22
N VAL A 706 -19.24 -17.75 10.55
CA VAL A 706 -20.32 -18.61 10.04
C VAL A 706 -20.82 -17.99 8.75
N TYR A 707 -20.83 -18.76 7.66
CA TYR A 707 -21.49 -18.35 6.43
C TYR A 707 -22.87 -18.99 6.33
N VAL A 708 -23.91 -18.18 6.47
CA VAL A 708 -25.32 -18.56 6.28
C VAL A 708 -25.85 -17.83 5.05
N GLU A 709 -26.27 -18.57 4.03
CA GLU A 709 -26.88 -17.94 2.86
C GLU A 709 -28.19 -17.25 3.28
N SER A 710 -28.24 -15.91 3.21
CA SER A 710 -29.41 -15.15 3.64
C SER A 710 -30.66 -15.56 2.87
N THR A 711 -31.72 -15.86 3.61
CA THR A 711 -33.06 -16.17 3.09
C THR A 711 -33.84 -14.91 2.67
N HIS A 712 -33.31 -13.72 2.95
CA HIS A 712 -34.00 -12.44 2.70
C HIS A 712 -33.81 -12.00 1.25
N TYR A 713 -34.87 -12.15 0.45
CA TYR A 713 -34.94 -11.67 -0.93
C TYR A 713 -35.62 -10.29 -0.99
N LEU A 714 -35.20 -9.46 -1.95
CA LEU A 714 -35.88 -8.20 -2.23
C LEU A 714 -37.04 -8.47 -3.21
N PRO A 715 -38.31 -8.36 -2.81
CA PRO A 715 -39.42 -8.50 -3.74
C PRO A 715 -39.52 -7.28 -4.67
N ASP A 716 -40.10 -7.49 -5.86
CA ASP A 716 -40.43 -6.39 -6.76
C ASP A 716 -41.72 -5.67 -6.31
N PHE A 717 -41.57 -4.56 -5.59
CA PHE A 717 -42.68 -3.72 -5.12
C PHE A 717 -42.81 -2.38 -5.88
N PHE A 718 -42.02 -2.19 -6.95
CA PHE A 718 -41.92 -0.90 -7.62
C PHE A 718 -43.20 -0.54 -8.40
N THR A 719 -43.57 0.73 -8.39
CA THR A 719 -44.56 1.27 -9.33
C THR A 719 -43.93 1.55 -10.69
N ASN A 720 -44.74 1.85 -11.71
CA ASN A 720 -44.19 2.18 -13.03
C ASN A 720 -43.39 3.49 -13.00
N GLU A 721 -43.85 4.46 -12.23
CA GLU A 721 -43.21 5.76 -12.02
C GLU A 721 -41.84 5.56 -11.36
N GLU A 722 -41.77 4.77 -10.30
CA GLU A 722 -40.50 4.42 -9.64
C GLU A 722 -39.57 3.63 -10.53
N ALA A 723 -40.09 2.71 -11.33
CA ALA A 723 -39.27 1.93 -12.23
C ALA A 723 -38.61 2.83 -13.31
N ILE A 724 -39.31 3.88 -13.75
CA ILE A 724 -38.74 4.92 -14.63
C ILE A 724 -37.68 5.75 -13.89
N LEU A 725 -37.92 6.14 -12.63
CA LEU A 725 -36.91 6.83 -11.80
C LEU A 725 -35.65 5.98 -11.62
N LEU A 726 -35.81 4.70 -11.29
CA LEU A 726 -34.70 3.76 -11.10
C LEU A 726 -33.92 3.52 -12.39
N LYS A 727 -34.59 3.45 -13.55
CA LYS A 727 -33.93 3.44 -14.86
C LYS A 727 -33.06 4.68 -15.06
N TYR A 728 -33.56 5.86 -14.69
CA TYR A 728 -32.81 7.09 -14.82
C TYR A 728 -31.60 7.12 -13.87
N VAL A 729 -31.75 6.64 -12.63
CA VAL A 729 -30.64 6.50 -11.68
C VAL A 729 -29.58 5.53 -12.19
N LEU A 730 -29.96 4.38 -12.76
CA LEU A 730 -29.02 3.42 -13.34
C LEU A 730 -28.29 3.96 -14.58
N LEU A 731 -28.91 4.89 -15.31
CA LEU A 731 -28.27 5.56 -16.44
C LEU A 731 -27.22 6.58 -15.99
N TYR A 732 -27.49 7.37 -14.96
CA TYR A 732 -26.68 8.55 -14.62
C TYR A 732 -25.97 8.49 -13.27
N PHE A 733 -26.10 7.38 -12.53
CA PHE A 733 -25.60 7.08 -11.19
C PHE A 733 -26.12 7.98 -10.05
N ILE A 734 -26.25 9.27 -10.30
CA ILE A 734 -26.75 10.27 -9.35
C ILE A 734 -27.91 11.06 -9.95
N ILE A 735 -28.85 11.42 -9.09
CA ILE A 735 -29.98 12.28 -9.43
C ILE A 735 -30.16 13.34 -8.35
N ASP A 736 -30.67 14.51 -8.72
CA ASP A 736 -31.28 15.45 -7.79
C ASP A 736 -32.71 15.75 -8.21
N GLU A 737 -33.49 16.30 -7.28
CA GLU A 737 -34.89 16.59 -7.48
C GLU A 737 -35.11 17.61 -8.61
N LEU A 738 -34.20 18.59 -8.72
CA LEU A 738 -34.25 19.63 -9.74
C LEU A 738 -34.04 19.07 -11.15
N THR A 739 -33.10 18.15 -11.34
CA THR A 739 -32.83 17.51 -12.64
C THR A 739 -34.01 16.64 -13.06
N ILE A 740 -34.59 15.88 -12.14
CA ILE A 740 -35.78 15.06 -12.42
C ILE A 740 -36.97 15.96 -12.77
N LYS A 741 -37.17 17.05 -12.03
CA LYS A 741 -38.24 18.02 -12.32
C LYS A 741 -38.05 18.68 -13.69
N ALA A 742 -36.81 18.98 -14.08
CA ALA A 742 -36.50 19.49 -15.41
C ALA A 742 -36.76 18.45 -16.51
N PHE A 743 -36.43 17.18 -16.26
CA PHE A 743 -36.61 16.07 -17.22
C PHE A 743 -38.08 15.67 -17.41
N LEU A 744 -38.84 15.54 -16.31
CA LEU A 744 -40.25 15.12 -16.33
C LEU A 744 -41.22 16.30 -16.54
N GLY A 745 -40.77 17.53 -16.29
CA GLY A 745 -41.58 18.74 -16.41
C GLY A 745 -42.81 18.70 -15.51
N LYS A 746 -43.98 19.04 -16.06
CA LYS A 746 -45.26 19.06 -15.32
C LYS A 746 -45.67 17.69 -14.76
N ARG A 747 -45.16 16.60 -15.33
CA ARG A 747 -45.46 15.23 -14.86
C ARG A 747 -44.75 14.89 -13.56
N TYR A 748 -43.80 15.71 -13.09
CA TYR A 748 -43.10 15.44 -11.85
C TYR A 748 -44.05 15.35 -10.64
N ASP A 749 -45.00 16.28 -10.58
CA ASP A 749 -46.00 16.34 -9.51
C ASP A 749 -47.08 15.22 -9.67
N ASP A 750 -47.14 14.58 -10.85
CA ASP A 750 -48.04 13.46 -11.17
C ASP A 750 -47.44 12.11 -10.71
N GLY A 751 -47.20 11.95 -9.41
CA GLY A 751 -46.82 10.69 -8.77
C GLY A 751 -45.32 10.39 -8.68
N TYR A 752 -44.47 11.04 -9.50
CA TYR A 752 -43.01 10.85 -9.44
C TYR A 752 -42.37 11.46 -8.19
N GLU A 753 -42.87 12.58 -7.69
CA GLU A 753 -42.43 13.16 -6.40
C GLU A 753 -42.66 12.15 -5.26
N SER A 754 -43.85 11.56 -5.20
CA SER A 754 -44.20 10.55 -4.19
C SER A 754 -43.37 9.27 -4.36
N GLY A 755 -43.14 8.82 -5.59
CA GLY A 755 -42.29 7.66 -5.89
C GLY A 755 -40.84 7.88 -5.44
N LEU A 756 -40.28 9.06 -5.72
CA LEU A 756 -38.92 9.41 -5.30
C LEU A 756 -38.78 9.42 -3.77
N LYS A 757 -39.74 10.02 -3.07
CA LYS A 757 -39.80 9.99 -1.60
C LYS A 757 -39.92 8.57 -1.06
N ARG A 758 -40.75 7.73 -1.67
CA ARG A 758 -40.93 6.34 -1.26
C ARG A 758 -39.64 5.54 -1.41
N LEU A 759 -38.96 5.62 -2.55
CA LEU A 759 -37.67 4.98 -2.80
C LEU A 759 -36.57 5.44 -1.83
N ALA A 760 -36.56 6.71 -1.44
CA ALA A 760 -35.63 7.23 -0.44
C ALA A 760 -35.96 6.74 0.99
N ASN A 761 -37.25 6.70 1.34
CA ASN A 761 -37.72 6.26 2.66
C ASN A 761 -37.50 4.75 2.87
N THR A 762 -37.70 3.93 1.84
CA THR A 762 -37.40 2.49 1.87
C THR A 762 -35.91 2.17 1.72
N LYS A 763 -35.04 3.19 1.62
CA LYS A 763 -33.59 3.05 1.46
C LYS A 763 -33.18 2.32 0.18
N VAL A 764 -34.04 2.24 -0.83
CA VAL A 764 -33.65 1.82 -2.19
C VAL A 764 -32.76 2.88 -2.83
N LEU A 765 -33.05 4.16 -2.57
CA LEU A 765 -32.17 5.28 -2.87
C LEU A 765 -31.58 5.85 -1.58
N VAL A 766 -30.30 6.22 -1.61
CA VAL A 766 -29.59 6.83 -0.49
C VAL A 766 -29.12 8.22 -0.89
N ARG A 767 -29.24 9.17 0.05
CA ARG A 767 -28.80 10.55 -0.14
C ARG A 767 -27.36 10.72 0.33
N ASN A 768 -26.51 11.31 -0.50
CA ASN A 768 -25.13 11.66 -0.12
C ASN A 768 -25.06 13.02 0.60
N GLU A 769 -23.88 13.37 1.11
CA GLU A 769 -23.63 14.63 1.85
C GLU A 769 -23.94 15.89 1.02
N LYS A 770 -23.84 15.80 -0.32
CA LYS A 770 -24.14 16.89 -1.26
C LYS A 770 -25.62 16.96 -1.64
N GLY A 771 -26.46 16.07 -1.13
CA GLY A 771 -27.90 16.03 -1.38
C GLY A 771 -28.35 15.25 -2.61
N TYR A 772 -27.43 14.66 -3.39
CA TYR A 772 -27.79 13.78 -4.51
C TYR A 772 -28.28 12.42 -4.01
N LEU A 773 -29.23 11.83 -4.74
CA LEU A 773 -29.69 10.47 -4.52
C LEU A 773 -28.96 9.52 -5.48
N SER A 774 -28.55 8.37 -4.96
CA SER A 774 -27.96 7.27 -5.74
C SER A 774 -28.61 5.95 -5.34
N LEU A 775 -28.50 4.94 -6.20
CA LEU A 775 -28.98 3.59 -5.88
C LEU A 775 -28.22 3.03 -4.68
N ASN A 776 -28.95 2.44 -3.72
CA ASN A 776 -28.32 1.73 -2.62
C ASN A 776 -27.60 0.50 -3.19
N THR A 777 -26.29 0.43 -2.92
CA THR A 777 -25.44 -0.62 -3.48
C THR A 777 -25.94 -2.01 -3.11
N VAL A 778 -26.53 -2.17 -1.91
CA VAL A 778 -26.96 -3.48 -1.38
C VAL A 778 -28.16 -4.13 -2.07
N VAL A 779 -28.85 -3.38 -2.93
CA VAL A 779 -30.03 -3.84 -3.71
C VAL A 779 -29.88 -3.57 -5.20
N SER A 780 -28.68 -3.17 -5.63
CA SER A 780 -28.44 -2.74 -7.01
C SER A 780 -28.74 -3.84 -8.04
N HIS A 781 -28.32 -5.07 -7.75
CA HIS A 781 -28.57 -6.25 -8.59
C HIS A 781 -30.07 -6.56 -8.72
N GLU A 782 -30.80 -6.67 -7.61
CA GLU A 782 -32.22 -7.02 -7.64
C GLU A 782 -33.08 -5.95 -8.29
N VAL A 783 -32.74 -4.67 -8.10
CA VAL A 783 -33.39 -3.55 -8.80
C VAL A 783 -33.19 -3.68 -10.30
N ARG A 784 -31.94 -3.92 -10.75
CA ARG A 784 -31.63 -4.11 -12.17
C ARG A 784 -32.40 -5.30 -12.76
N LYS A 785 -32.42 -6.45 -12.07
CA LYS A 785 -33.18 -7.64 -12.50
C LYS A 785 -34.68 -7.38 -12.57
N SER A 786 -35.24 -6.65 -11.61
CA SER A 786 -36.66 -6.27 -11.61
C SER A 786 -37.01 -5.41 -12.83
N LEU A 787 -36.15 -4.45 -13.18
CA LEU A 787 -36.36 -3.61 -14.36
C LEU A 787 -36.19 -4.36 -15.70
N ILE A 788 -35.28 -5.34 -15.75
CA ILE A 788 -35.15 -6.27 -16.90
C ILE A 788 -36.41 -7.13 -17.02
N TYR A 789 -36.88 -7.71 -15.92
CA TYR A 789 -38.10 -8.53 -15.90
C TYR A 789 -39.35 -7.76 -16.36
N ARG A 790 -39.44 -6.48 -15.99
CA ARG A 790 -40.49 -5.57 -16.45
C ARG A 790 -40.34 -5.10 -17.91
N GLY A 791 -39.25 -5.46 -18.60
CA GLY A 791 -38.95 -5.03 -19.97
C GLY A 791 -38.61 -3.53 -20.10
N ILE A 792 -38.28 -2.87 -18.98
CA ILE A 792 -37.91 -1.44 -18.93
C ILE A 792 -36.45 -1.26 -19.34
N LEU A 793 -35.60 -2.21 -18.96
CA LEU A 793 -34.24 -2.41 -19.45
C LEU A 793 -34.25 -3.58 -20.44
N LYS A 794 -33.34 -3.52 -21.42
CA LYS A 794 -33.14 -4.59 -22.41
C LYS A 794 -31.86 -5.32 -22.12
#